data_AF-A0A2E5E0J6-F1
#
_entry.id   AF-A0A2E5E0J6-F1
#
_cell.length_a   1.000
_cell.length_b   1.000
_cell.length_c   1.000
_cell.angle_alpha   90.00
_cell.angle_beta   90.00
_cell.angle_gamma   90.00
#
_symmetry.space_group_name_H-M   'P 1'
#
loop_
_entity.id
_entity.type
_entity.pdbx_description
1 polymer ?
#
loop_
_entity_poly.entity_id
_entity_poly.type
_entity_poly.pdbx_seq_one_letter_code
_entity_poly.pdbx_strand_id
1 'polypeptide(L)'
;MWRHTGSAILSASEAILKASLEVLPNVQRVIYVASQATADLDQIKSDPETAELLRMHRLQLERVADASRAMLLASWAARQGEHVVAILTGPTLAGAIELIESSTRPLSSGGALALVVEDLGLNRAAMDIRGRMARQDIPVLEAHDVPHLRDSIENGLRISSSYKGIAGIVVDRSILRCSETVHLRPNRGDQMDADDPLRSRRRRRPRWKESGGPLRMTRRLELNAWRSMPSPGEAVSWGFITVGPADRILQHLASILGITGRLPVLQLGVLHPLDHAAVGRILKRCRNVIILEPRPGTVEDGIRRISEKIRIEGGNPALIWGQQLPPDDEGHAYVLEGRETLHPSSLMRRLLHVLREVVGSQVLHADLQADPEALPVPVLKDRFGAAGQHEAVRRLAQSLPELLESPQDDEPADESVEEEDVPSTDQTPVRLCIDGEVHGPQDGRPVYVETFSGPGFLRHGSSAVRQAAESSDTWIFLVAQPHGSTRPDLERQARAAIPASRSEHVQIRRGTLAETSRLRRMIREAVQERGLVVLIIDDGPPVRFDVGVIEKELSDIDALGFQPVQRIVWPADRACVIRQPPMLAEREVEAVRHAAALETRSSREDVQLRWPPRLGGRIRLLVEQVEVHRNRPPIRELSGNSGGLQVPTPVHAESASWSVHLAGLRGPSVGLAARALMLAGSAMNYHVQARSVPTPIGAGRRAWSQISFSRPRSDAEASRISPVIPWGEADLLLGLDRV
;
A
#
# COMPACT_ATOMS: atom_id res chain seq x y z
N MET A 1 3.35 -28.07 6.09
CA MET A 1 3.63 -27.36 7.35
C MET A 1 4.14 -25.95 7.10
N TRP A 2 5.30 -25.72 6.50
CA TRP A 2 5.69 -24.40 5.92
C TRP A 2 6.04 -24.58 4.43
N ARG A 3 5.21 -25.38 3.77
CA ARG A 3 5.23 -25.63 2.33
C ARG A 3 6.55 -26.27 1.85
N HIS A 4 6.81 -27.47 2.36
CA HIS A 4 8.02 -28.28 2.18
C HIS A 4 8.43 -28.52 0.71
N THR A 5 7.54 -29.03 -0.12
CA THR A 5 7.76 -29.32 -1.56
C THR A 5 6.43 -29.27 -2.31
N GLY A 6 6.46 -29.18 -3.64
CA GLY A 6 5.28 -29.22 -4.49
C GLY A 6 4.88 -27.84 -5.02
N SER A 7 3.59 -27.64 -5.30
CA SER A 7 3.04 -26.36 -5.76
C SER A 7 2.17 -25.76 -4.67
N ALA A 8 2.34 -24.46 -4.38
CA ALA A 8 1.46 -23.76 -3.46
C ALA A 8 1.35 -22.26 -3.78
N ILE A 9 0.21 -21.66 -3.43
CA ILE A 9 -0.06 -20.23 -3.64
C ILE A 9 0.57 -19.39 -2.53
N LEU A 10 1.69 -18.73 -2.80
CA LEU A 10 2.39 -17.89 -1.84
C LEU A 10 2.09 -16.40 -2.07
N SER A 11 1.85 -15.64 -1.00
CA SER A 11 2.01 -14.19 -1.04
C SER A 11 3.49 -13.82 -1.20
N ALA A 12 3.77 -12.58 -1.59
CA ALA A 12 5.15 -12.09 -1.71
C ALA A 12 5.95 -12.21 -0.39
N SER A 13 5.31 -11.97 0.76
CA SER A 13 5.98 -12.09 2.06
C SER A 13 6.19 -13.55 2.47
N GLU A 14 5.21 -14.42 2.21
CA GLU A 14 5.38 -15.87 2.36
C GLU A 14 6.51 -16.41 1.46
N ALA A 15 6.65 -15.87 0.24
CA ALA A 15 7.70 -16.24 -0.70
C ALA A 15 9.10 -15.85 -0.20
N ILE A 16 9.26 -14.70 0.45
CA ILE A 16 10.52 -14.29 1.10
C ILE A 16 10.86 -15.22 2.27
N LEU A 17 9.88 -15.57 3.10
CA LEU A 17 10.08 -16.51 4.21
C LEU A 17 10.49 -17.89 3.68
N LYS A 18 9.77 -18.39 2.67
CA LYS A 18 10.06 -19.66 2.03
C LYS A 18 11.46 -19.66 1.42
N ALA A 19 11.85 -18.60 0.72
CA ALA A 19 13.21 -18.45 0.20
C ALA A 19 14.24 -18.59 1.34
N SER A 20 14.04 -17.83 2.43
CA SER A 20 14.94 -17.78 3.58
C SER A 20 15.17 -19.14 4.21
N LEU A 21 14.24 -20.08 4.01
CA LEU A 21 14.33 -21.43 4.54
C LEU A 21 14.85 -22.48 3.54
N GLU A 22 14.81 -22.20 2.24
CA GLU A 22 15.33 -23.06 1.16
C GLU A 22 16.82 -22.81 0.86
N VAL A 23 17.29 -21.58 1.06
CA VAL A 23 18.61 -21.15 0.64
C VAL A 23 19.75 -21.86 1.36
N LEU A 24 20.82 -22.15 0.61
CA LEU A 24 22.03 -22.80 1.12
C LEU A 24 22.87 -21.89 2.04
N PRO A 25 23.04 -20.57 1.76
CA PRO A 25 23.43 -19.63 2.79
C PRO A 25 22.40 -19.70 3.92
N ASN A 26 22.77 -20.29 5.06
CA ASN A 26 21.85 -20.46 6.17
C ASN A 26 21.41 -19.08 6.68
N VAL A 27 20.18 -18.66 6.40
CA VAL A 27 19.63 -17.41 6.92
C VAL A 27 19.23 -17.62 8.38
N GLN A 28 19.84 -16.83 9.27
CA GLN A 28 19.57 -16.89 10.71
C GLN A 28 18.48 -15.89 11.12
N ARG A 29 18.35 -14.76 10.42
CA ARG A 29 17.35 -13.74 10.74
C ARG A 29 16.62 -13.19 9.53
N VAL A 30 15.31 -13.07 9.67
CA VAL A 30 14.46 -12.26 8.79
C VAL A 30 13.86 -11.15 9.65
N ILE A 31 14.29 -9.92 9.38
CA ILE A 31 13.85 -8.72 10.10
C ILE A 31 12.89 -7.96 9.20
N TYR A 32 11.66 -7.72 9.64
CA TYR A 32 10.66 -7.09 8.79
C TYR A 32 9.97 -5.91 9.48
N VAL A 33 9.70 -4.88 8.69
CA VAL A 33 8.90 -3.72 9.12
C VAL A 33 7.43 -4.12 9.12
N ALA A 34 6.73 -3.83 10.21
CA ALA A 34 5.30 -4.03 10.32
C ALA A 34 4.55 -3.12 9.31
N SER A 35 3.96 -3.73 8.29
CA SER A 35 3.19 -3.02 7.27
C SER A 35 2.15 -3.95 6.65
N GLN A 36 1.28 -3.40 5.79
CA GLN A 36 0.32 -4.23 5.04
C GLN A 36 1.01 -5.27 4.13
N ALA A 37 2.23 -5.00 3.66
CA ALA A 37 2.97 -5.92 2.79
C ALA A 37 3.55 -7.13 3.55
N THR A 38 3.69 -7.03 4.87
CA THR A 38 4.29 -8.06 5.73
C THR A 38 3.29 -8.67 6.71
N ALA A 39 1.99 -8.34 6.57
CA ALA A 39 0.93 -8.78 7.47
C ALA A 39 0.83 -10.31 7.58
N ASP A 40 1.07 -11.05 6.49
CA ASP A 40 1.03 -12.52 6.52
C ASP A 40 2.13 -13.11 7.43
N LEU A 41 3.28 -12.42 7.57
CA LEU A 41 4.36 -12.88 8.45
C LEU A 41 3.96 -12.80 9.92
N ASP A 42 3.12 -11.82 10.30
CA ASP A 42 2.60 -11.71 11.66
C ASP A 42 1.69 -12.91 11.98
N GLN A 43 0.85 -13.33 11.01
CA GLN A 43 0.00 -14.52 11.13
C GLN A 43 0.82 -15.82 11.16
N ILE A 44 1.86 -15.93 10.35
CA ILE A 44 2.72 -17.11 10.33
C ILE A 44 3.53 -17.22 11.63
N LYS A 45 3.98 -16.10 12.18
CA LYS A 45 4.74 -16.07 13.42
C LYS A 45 3.91 -16.48 14.64
N SER A 46 2.60 -16.20 14.63
CA SER A 46 1.71 -16.58 15.73
C SER A 46 1.29 -18.05 15.71
N ASP A 47 1.52 -18.76 14.59
CA ASP A 47 1.25 -20.19 14.47
C ASP A 47 2.31 -21.04 15.22
N PRO A 48 1.91 -21.84 16.24
CA PRO A 48 2.85 -22.64 17.04
C PRO A 48 3.63 -23.67 16.21
N GLU A 49 3.01 -24.30 15.20
CA GLU A 49 3.66 -25.31 14.37
C GLU A 49 4.77 -24.68 13.53
N THR A 50 4.49 -23.53 12.91
CA THR A 50 5.50 -22.80 12.14
C THR A 50 6.60 -22.26 13.05
N ALA A 51 6.28 -21.76 14.25
CA ALA A 51 7.28 -21.27 15.20
C ALA A 51 8.30 -22.35 15.59
N GLU A 52 7.82 -23.57 15.90
CA GLU A 52 8.70 -24.69 16.22
C GLU A 52 9.61 -25.06 15.05
N LEU A 53 9.07 -24.99 13.84
CA LEU A 53 9.85 -25.26 12.65
C LEU A 53 10.95 -24.23 12.41
N LEU A 54 10.64 -22.94 12.53
CA LEU A 54 11.62 -21.88 12.37
C LEU A 54 12.77 -22.07 13.38
N ARG A 55 12.45 -22.51 14.60
CA ARG A 55 13.42 -22.88 15.63
C ARG A 55 14.32 -24.04 15.18
N MET A 56 13.76 -25.11 14.60
CA MET A 56 14.54 -26.23 14.06
C MET A 56 15.53 -25.78 12.97
N HIS A 57 15.12 -24.87 12.09
CA HIS A 57 16.00 -24.32 11.04
C HIS A 57 16.91 -23.18 11.54
N ARG A 58 16.86 -22.82 12.83
CA ARG A 58 17.60 -21.70 13.44
C ARG A 58 17.32 -20.35 12.75
N LEU A 59 16.09 -20.15 12.29
CA LEU A 59 15.63 -18.92 11.67
C LEU A 59 14.78 -18.12 12.68
N GLN A 60 15.11 -16.85 12.89
CA GLN A 60 14.35 -15.94 13.73
C GLN A 60 13.59 -14.93 12.88
N LEU A 61 12.28 -14.77 13.17
CA LEU A 61 11.44 -13.72 12.59
C LEU A 61 11.29 -12.55 13.57
N GLU A 62 11.92 -11.43 13.24
CA GLU A 62 11.91 -10.22 14.08
C GLU A 62 11.04 -9.12 13.45
N ARG A 63 9.99 -8.74 14.18
CA ARG A 63 9.06 -7.67 13.79
C ARG A 63 9.56 -6.35 14.35
N VAL A 64 9.65 -5.33 13.51
CA VAL A 64 10.08 -3.98 13.89
C VAL A 64 9.06 -2.96 13.41
N ALA A 65 8.87 -1.86 14.14
CA ALA A 65 7.92 -0.81 13.75
C ALA A 65 8.46 0.14 12.67
N ASP A 66 9.79 0.17 12.47
CA ASP A 66 10.48 1.19 11.69
C ASP A 66 11.59 0.58 10.81
N ALA A 67 11.66 1.03 9.55
CA ALA A 67 12.65 0.62 8.55
C ALA A 67 14.09 0.97 8.95
N SER A 68 14.32 2.15 9.56
CA SER A 68 15.67 2.54 10.00
C SER A 68 16.18 1.59 11.08
N ARG A 69 15.34 1.26 12.06
CA ARG A 69 15.66 0.26 13.09
C ARG A 69 15.88 -1.13 12.49
N ALA A 70 15.04 -1.56 11.54
CA ALA A 70 15.22 -2.85 10.86
C ALA A 70 16.57 -2.93 10.15
N MET A 71 16.97 -1.88 9.43
CA MET A 71 18.27 -1.79 8.77
C MET A 71 19.45 -1.85 9.77
N LEU A 72 19.36 -1.13 10.89
CA LEU A 72 20.42 -1.15 11.92
C LEU A 72 20.62 -2.54 12.53
N LEU A 73 19.53 -3.19 12.95
CA LEU A 73 19.59 -4.54 13.52
C LEU A 73 20.14 -5.54 12.50
N ALA A 74 19.72 -5.44 11.24
CA ALA A 74 20.20 -6.30 10.17
C ALA A 74 21.70 -6.10 9.90
N SER A 75 22.15 -4.84 9.89
CA SER A 75 23.57 -4.50 9.74
C SER A 75 24.42 -5.03 10.89
N TRP A 76 23.94 -4.94 12.13
CA TRP A 76 24.66 -5.47 13.30
C TRP A 76 24.78 -6.99 13.26
N ALA A 77 23.69 -7.70 13.00
CA ALA A 77 23.69 -9.16 12.88
C ALA A 77 24.59 -9.64 11.72
N ALA A 78 24.51 -8.99 10.56
CA ALA A 78 25.37 -9.33 9.42
C ALA A 78 26.86 -9.08 9.72
N ARG A 79 27.19 -8.01 10.47
CA ARG A 79 28.57 -7.76 10.93
C ARG A 79 29.06 -8.77 11.97
N GLN A 80 28.16 -9.45 12.68
CA GLN A 80 28.51 -10.57 13.56
C GLN A 80 28.73 -11.89 12.80
N GLY A 81 28.59 -11.89 11.47
CA GLY A 81 28.81 -13.08 10.63
C GLY A 81 27.53 -13.86 10.34
N GLU A 82 26.36 -13.29 10.63
CA GLU A 82 25.07 -13.89 10.28
C GLU A 82 24.69 -13.55 8.82
N HIS A 83 23.92 -14.43 8.18
CA HIS A 83 23.18 -14.13 6.95
C HIS A 83 21.79 -13.63 7.31
N VAL A 84 21.49 -12.43 6.86
CA VAL A 84 20.29 -11.70 7.28
C VAL A 84 19.52 -11.23 6.05
N VAL A 85 18.19 -11.34 6.13
CA VAL A 85 17.26 -10.72 5.18
C VAL A 85 16.50 -9.64 5.93
N ALA A 86 16.51 -8.40 5.41
CA ALA A 86 15.72 -7.32 5.98
C ALA A 86 14.66 -6.85 4.98
N ILE A 87 13.40 -6.78 5.41
CA ILE A 87 12.26 -6.34 4.60
C ILE A 87 11.88 -4.92 5.01
N LEU A 88 12.33 -3.95 4.22
CA LEU A 88 12.15 -2.52 4.43
C LEU A 88 10.93 -2.03 3.63
N THR A 89 9.83 -1.81 4.34
CA THR A 89 8.53 -1.42 3.74
C THR A 89 7.96 -0.19 4.44
N GLY A 90 7.00 0.46 3.80
CA GLY A 90 6.20 1.51 4.41
C GLY A 90 6.85 2.90 4.45
N PRO A 91 6.25 3.84 5.21
CA PRO A 91 6.52 5.28 5.11
C PRO A 91 7.86 5.73 5.70
N THR A 92 8.49 4.91 6.56
CA THR A 92 9.79 5.26 7.17
C THR A 92 10.99 4.80 6.36
N LEU A 93 10.77 4.23 5.17
CA LEU A 93 11.81 3.75 4.28
C LEU A 93 12.87 4.81 3.94
N ALA A 94 12.46 6.09 3.82
CA ALA A 94 13.36 7.19 3.50
C ALA A 94 14.56 7.28 4.46
N GLY A 95 14.32 7.17 5.77
CA GLY A 95 15.38 7.21 6.78
C GLY A 95 16.29 5.97 6.72
N ALA A 96 15.75 4.81 6.35
CA ALA A 96 16.56 3.60 6.17
C ALA A 96 17.54 3.74 4.99
N ILE A 97 17.11 4.38 3.88
CA ILE A 97 17.98 4.64 2.73
C ILE A 97 19.11 5.62 3.10
N GLU A 98 18.83 6.66 3.88
CA GLU A 98 19.86 7.59 4.38
C GLU A 98 20.88 6.88 5.29
N LEU A 99 20.44 5.92 6.12
CA LEU A 99 21.33 5.10 6.91
C LEU A 99 22.18 4.16 6.04
N ILE A 100 21.62 3.59 4.98
CA ILE A 100 22.36 2.76 4.02
C ILE A 100 23.48 3.60 3.37
N GLU A 101 23.18 4.82 2.96
CA GLU A 101 24.16 5.72 2.34
C GLU A 101 25.27 6.18 3.29
N SER A 102 24.95 6.37 4.57
CA SER A 102 25.94 6.78 5.59
C SER A 102 26.71 5.61 6.20
N SER A 103 26.30 4.36 5.96
CA SER A 103 26.88 3.16 6.57
C SER A 103 27.23 2.06 5.55
N THR A 104 28.30 2.27 4.78
CA THR A 104 28.84 1.30 3.81
C THR A 104 30.07 0.54 4.33
N ARG A 105 30.14 0.24 5.63
CA ARG A 105 31.25 -0.58 6.17
C ARG A 105 31.16 -2.02 5.64
N PRO A 106 32.28 -2.63 5.22
CA PRO A 106 32.31 -4.04 4.82
C PRO A 106 31.74 -4.95 5.92
N LEU A 107 31.09 -6.03 5.49
CA LEU A 107 30.62 -7.09 6.37
C LEU A 107 31.78 -7.99 6.81
N SER A 108 31.58 -8.68 7.93
CA SER A 108 32.56 -9.64 8.46
C SER A 108 32.71 -10.86 7.54
N SER A 109 33.82 -11.58 7.68
CA SER A 109 34.02 -12.83 6.94
C SER A 109 32.99 -13.87 7.36
N GLY A 110 32.03 -14.15 6.47
CA GLY A 110 30.95 -15.12 6.69
C GLY A 110 29.56 -14.50 6.86
N GLY A 111 29.45 -13.17 6.97
CA GLY A 111 28.17 -12.47 7.02
C GLY A 111 27.66 -12.06 5.63
N ALA A 112 26.34 -12.01 5.48
CA ALA A 112 25.65 -11.59 4.26
C ALA A 112 24.38 -10.82 4.61
N LEU A 113 24.05 -9.78 3.83
CA LEU A 113 22.88 -8.96 4.04
C LEU A 113 22.16 -8.68 2.72
N ALA A 114 20.95 -9.22 2.60
CA ALA A 114 20.02 -8.90 1.53
C ALA A 114 18.92 -7.96 2.06
N LEU A 115 18.77 -6.79 1.42
CA LEU A 115 17.75 -5.81 1.75
C LEU A 115 16.63 -5.87 0.71
N VAL A 116 15.46 -6.35 1.10
CA VAL A 116 14.25 -6.26 0.29
C VAL A 116 13.64 -4.88 0.53
N VAL A 117 13.61 -4.05 -0.50
CA VAL A 117 13.20 -2.65 -0.40
C VAL A 117 11.94 -2.39 -1.23
N GLU A 118 10.85 -1.99 -0.58
CA GLU A 118 9.60 -1.62 -1.26
C GLU A 118 9.77 -0.32 -2.05
N ASP A 119 9.58 -0.38 -3.36
CA ASP A 119 9.38 0.82 -4.17
C ASP A 119 7.90 1.22 -4.14
N LEU A 120 7.62 2.32 -3.43
CA LEU A 120 6.28 2.87 -3.29
C LEU A 120 5.75 3.48 -4.59
N GLY A 121 6.63 3.87 -5.52
CA GLY A 121 6.27 4.38 -6.85
C GLY A 121 5.29 5.57 -6.83
N LEU A 122 5.37 6.45 -5.82
CA LEU A 122 4.45 7.57 -5.65
C LEU A 122 4.93 8.80 -6.45
N ASN A 123 4.52 8.91 -7.72
CA ASN A 123 4.83 10.02 -8.63
C ASN A 123 6.36 10.26 -8.84
N ARG A 124 6.71 11.19 -9.75
CA ARG A 124 8.13 11.54 -10.04
C ARG A 124 8.88 12.09 -8.81
N ALA A 125 8.16 12.59 -7.80
CA ALA A 125 8.72 13.13 -6.56
C ALA A 125 9.12 12.05 -5.52
N ALA A 126 8.80 10.76 -5.76
CA ALA A 126 9.27 9.69 -4.88
C ALA A 126 10.80 9.57 -4.89
N MET A 127 11.36 9.06 -3.80
CA MET A 127 12.79 8.79 -3.67
C MET A 127 13.27 7.78 -4.73
N ASP A 128 14.33 8.09 -5.47
CA ASP A 128 14.97 7.13 -6.38
C ASP A 128 15.89 6.18 -5.58
N ILE A 129 15.32 5.05 -5.16
CA ILE A 129 16.03 4.00 -4.40
C ILE A 129 17.15 3.39 -5.24
N ARG A 130 16.91 3.13 -6.53
CA ARG A 130 17.85 2.45 -7.43
C ARG A 130 19.12 3.27 -7.61
N GLY A 131 18.97 4.54 -8.00
CA GLY A 131 20.10 5.45 -8.20
C GLY A 131 20.82 5.81 -6.91
N ARG A 132 20.10 5.94 -5.78
CA ARG A 132 20.73 6.17 -4.45
C ARG A 132 21.64 5.01 -4.05
N MET A 133 21.17 3.77 -4.17
CA MET A 133 21.98 2.58 -3.87
C MET A 133 23.14 2.42 -4.86
N ALA A 134 22.91 2.65 -6.16
CA ALA A 134 23.95 2.57 -7.18
C ALA A 134 25.09 3.59 -6.96
N ARG A 135 24.78 4.81 -6.49
CA ARG A 135 25.80 5.82 -6.14
C ARG A 135 26.73 5.39 -5.01
N GLN A 136 26.29 4.47 -4.16
CA GLN A 136 27.08 3.90 -3.06
C GLN A 136 27.76 2.58 -3.45
N ASP A 137 27.76 2.25 -4.76
CA ASP A 137 28.28 1.01 -5.31
C ASP A 137 27.64 -0.26 -4.72
N ILE A 138 26.41 -0.13 -4.22
CA ILE A 138 25.64 -1.24 -3.67
C ILE A 138 24.96 -1.96 -4.84
N PRO A 139 25.15 -3.29 -5.00
CA PRO A 139 24.47 -4.04 -6.04
C PRO A 139 22.96 -3.98 -5.89
N VAL A 140 22.26 -3.70 -6.99
CA VAL A 140 20.80 -3.55 -7.03
C VAL A 140 20.21 -4.61 -7.95
N LEU A 141 19.44 -5.52 -7.37
CA LEU A 141 18.58 -6.47 -8.06
C LEU A 141 17.16 -5.90 -8.12
N GLU A 142 16.39 -6.29 -9.13
CA GLU A 142 14.97 -5.96 -9.18
C GLU A 142 14.11 -7.20 -9.45
N ALA A 143 13.12 -7.41 -8.58
CA ALA A 143 12.18 -8.51 -8.74
C ALA A 143 11.11 -8.19 -9.78
N HIS A 144 10.77 -9.15 -10.64
CA HIS A 144 9.70 -8.99 -11.64
C HIS A 144 8.39 -9.70 -11.27
N ASP A 145 8.44 -10.73 -10.45
CA ASP A 145 7.27 -11.42 -9.91
C ASP A 145 7.55 -12.09 -8.55
N VAL A 146 6.57 -12.81 -8.01
CA VAL A 146 6.67 -13.50 -6.70
C VAL A 146 7.66 -14.69 -6.75
N PRO A 147 7.63 -15.60 -7.75
CA PRO A 147 8.66 -16.62 -7.90
C PRO A 147 10.08 -16.06 -7.98
N HIS A 148 10.30 -15.02 -8.79
CA HIS A 148 11.60 -14.37 -8.95
C HIS A 148 12.01 -13.60 -7.70
N LEU A 149 11.07 -13.01 -6.94
CA LEU A 149 11.37 -12.41 -5.64
C LEU A 149 11.94 -13.45 -4.66
N ARG A 150 11.35 -14.65 -4.60
CA ARG A 150 11.87 -15.76 -3.81
C ARG A 150 13.30 -16.13 -4.23
N ASP A 151 13.55 -16.29 -5.54
CA ASP A 151 14.89 -16.60 -6.05
C ASP A 151 15.90 -15.45 -5.83
N SER A 152 15.42 -14.21 -5.87
CA SER A 152 16.24 -13.01 -5.65
C SER A 152 16.83 -12.95 -4.24
N ILE A 153 16.20 -13.56 -3.24
CA ILE A 153 16.77 -13.66 -1.88
C ILE A 153 18.08 -14.43 -1.91
N GLU A 154 18.12 -15.58 -2.59
CA GLU A 154 19.35 -16.37 -2.72
C GLU A 154 20.42 -15.59 -3.50
N ASN A 155 20.02 -14.97 -4.60
CA ASN A 155 20.92 -14.21 -5.47
C ASN A 155 21.52 -13.01 -4.73
N GLY A 156 20.71 -12.28 -3.97
CA GLY A 156 21.14 -11.15 -3.16
C GLY A 156 22.15 -11.56 -2.08
N LEU A 157 21.89 -12.65 -1.35
CA LEU A 157 22.82 -13.17 -0.34
C LEU A 157 24.16 -13.60 -0.95
N ARG A 158 24.13 -14.32 -2.07
CA ARG A 158 25.37 -14.75 -2.77
C ARG A 158 26.16 -13.57 -3.32
N ILE A 159 25.47 -12.56 -3.86
CA ILE A 159 26.11 -11.31 -4.29
C ILE A 159 26.75 -10.63 -3.08
N SER A 160 25.98 -10.39 -2.01
CA SER A 160 26.46 -9.79 -0.75
C SER A 160 27.72 -10.46 -0.22
N SER A 161 27.71 -11.79 -0.10
CA SER A 161 28.86 -12.59 0.34
C SER A 161 30.08 -12.45 -0.58
N SER A 162 29.88 -12.34 -1.90
CA SER A 162 30.98 -12.31 -2.87
C SER A 162 31.88 -11.08 -2.81
N TYR A 163 31.35 -9.96 -2.27
CA TYR A 163 32.09 -8.70 -2.17
C TYR A 163 32.13 -8.13 -0.74
N LYS A 164 31.55 -8.86 0.23
CA LYS A 164 31.48 -8.50 1.65
C LYS A 164 30.73 -7.18 1.90
N GLY A 165 29.62 -6.98 1.20
CA GLY A 165 28.79 -5.78 1.37
C GLY A 165 27.32 -6.11 1.30
N ILE A 166 26.48 -5.09 1.18
CA ILE A 166 25.02 -5.19 1.22
C ILE A 166 24.48 -5.47 -0.19
N ALA A 167 23.47 -6.31 -0.39
CA ALA A 167 22.78 -6.39 -1.67
C ALA A 167 21.35 -5.84 -1.55
N GLY A 168 20.97 -4.93 -2.44
CA GLY A 168 19.62 -4.40 -2.55
C GLY A 168 18.78 -5.26 -3.49
N ILE A 169 17.56 -5.60 -3.06
CA ILE A 169 16.52 -6.23 -3.88
C ILE A 169 15.35 -5.26 -3.88
N VAL A 170 15.24 -4.47 -4.94
CA VAL A 170 14.12 -3.53 -5.11
C VAL A 170 12.91 -4.32 -5.56
N VAL A 171 11.79 -4.09 -4.90
CA VAL A 171 10.52 -4.75 -5.19
C VAL A 171 9.46 -3.69 -5.34
N ASP A 172 8.90 -3.61 -6.54
CA ASP A 172 7.76 -2.74 -6.79
C ASP A 172 6.55 -3.15 -5.93
N ARG A 173 5.87 -2.16 -5.35
CA ARG A 173 4.73 -2.39 -4.45
C ARG A 173 3.62 -3.27 -5.04
N SER A 174 3.48 -3.34 -6.37
CA SER A 174 2.50 -4.22 -7.00
C SER A 174 2.81 -5.70 -6.75
N ILE A 175 4.09 -6.09 -6.75
CA ILE A 175 4.52 -7.47 -6.49
C ILE A 175 4.27 -7.84 -5.03
N LEU A 176 4.56 -6.94 -4.08
CA LEU A 176 4.29 -7.16 -2.66
C LEU A 176 2.80 -7.36 -2.34
N ARG A 177 1.92 -7.00 -3.28
CA ARG A 177 0.46 -7.16 -3.19
C ARG A 177 -0.07 -8.37 -3.96
N CYS A 178 0.84 -9.14 -4.57
CA CYS A 178 0.50 -10.32 -5.32
C CYS A 178 0.58 -11.59 -4.48
N SER A 179 -0.20 -12.58 -4.89
CA SER A 179 -0.10 -13.97 -4.47
C SER A 179 -0.07 -14.85 -5.72
N GLU A 180 0.80 -15.84 -5.76
CA GLU A 180 1.02 -16.62 -6.96
C GLU A 180 1.33 -18.08 -6.62
N THR A 181 0.93 -18.98 -7.52
CA THR A 181 1.31 -20.40 -7.46
C THR A 181 2.80 -20.55 -7.72
N VAL A 182 3.53 -21.11 -6.76
CA VAL A 182 4.99 -21.24 -6.78
C VAL A 182 5.39 -22.71 -6.63
N HIS A 183 6.34 -23.16 -7.44
CA HIS A 183 6.98 -24.47 -7.31
C HIS A 183 8.07 -24.45 -6.23
N LEU A 184 7.80 -25.12 -5.12
CA LEU A 184 8.56 -25.08 -3.87
C LEU A 184 9.76 -26.04 -3.92
N ARG A 185 10.90 -25.59 -3.41
CA ARG A 185 12.08 -26.44 -3.21
C ARG A 185 12.03 -27.02 -1.79
N PRO A 186 12.63 -28.21 -1.57
CA PRO A 186 12.80 -28.74 -0.24
C PRO A 186 13.52 -27.74 0.66
N ASN A 187 13.13 -27.81 1.90
CA ASN A 187 13.73 -27.09 3.00
C ASN A 187 15.19 -27.51 3.20
N ARG A 188 16.03 -26.60 3.73
CA ARG A 188 17.39 -26.99 4.11
C ARG A 188 17.35 -28.08 5.20
N GLY A 189 18.11 -29.17 5.02
CA GLY A 189 18.25 -30.24 6.02
C GLY A 189 17.46 -31.52 5.74
N ASP A 190 16.41 -31.49 4.91
CA ASP A 190 15.49 -32.64 4.69
C ASP A 190 15.95 -33.62 3.58
N GLN A 191 17.14 -33.45 2.99
CA GLN A 191 17.67 -34.35 1.93
C GLN A 191 18.44 -35.58 2.43
N MET A 192 18.37 -35.94 3.72
CA MET A 192 19.17 -37.03 4.28
C MET A 192 18.57 -38.45 4.17
N ASP A 193 17.29 -38.64 3.83
CA ASP A 193 16.63 -39.96 3.94
C ASP A 193 16.10 -40.55 2.61
N ALA A 194 16.94 -40.66 1.59
CA ALA A 194 16.66 -41.59 0.48
C ALA A 194 17.97 -42.13 -0.14
N ASP A 195 18.42 -43.27 0.40
CA ASP A 195 19.26 -44.33 -0.18
C ASP A 195 19.96 -44.05 -1.53
N ASP A 196 20.89 -43.09 -1.59
CA ASP A 196 21.89 -43.07 -2.65
C ASP A 196 23.23 -42.42 -2.21
N PRO A 197 24.14 -43.19 -1.60
CA PRO A 197 25.49 -42.73 -1.29
C PRO A 197 26.33 -42.38 -2.54
N LEU A 198 25.91 -42.73 -3.75
CA LEU A 198 26.58 -42.34 -5.00
C LEU A 198 26.14 -40.94 -5.47
N ARG A 199 24.94 -40.47 -5.13
CA ARG A 199 24.49 -39.08 -5.37
C ARG A 199 25.12 -38.07 -4.42
N SER A 200 25.36 -38.43 -3.15
CA SER A 200 26.05 -37.54 -2.20
C SER A 200 27.52 -37.28 -2.60
N ARG A 201 28.19 -38.28 -3.19
CA ARG A 201 29.54 -38.14 -3.77
C ARG A 201 29.57 -37.35 -5.08
N ARG A 202 28.55 -37.47 -5.94
CA ARG A 202 28.44 -36.66 -7.19
C ARG A 202 28.01 -35.20 -6.95
N ARG A 203 27.44 -34.88 -5.78
CA ARG A 203 27.11 -33.49 -5.37
C ARG A 203 28.14 -32.86 -4.43
N ARG A 204 29.42 -33.25 -4.52
CA ARG A 204 30.50 -32.25 -4.37
C ARG A 204 30.42 -31.28 -5.55
N ARG A 205 29.36 -30.47 -5.62
CA ARG A 205 29.37 -29.25 -6.44
C ARG A 205 30.55 -28.43 -5.92
N PRO A 206 31.42 -27.91 -6.80
CA PRO A 206 32.70 -27.37 -6.36
C PRO A 206 32.45 -26.34 -5.26
N ARG A 207 33.31 -26.32 -4.23
CA ARG A 207 33.41 -25.20 -3.29
C ARG A 207 33.92 -24.00 -4.08
N TRP A 208 33.07 -23.43 -4.91
CA TRP A 208 33.37 -22.23 -5.66
C TRP A 208 33.43 -21.12 -4.62
N LYS A 209 34.63 -20.60 -4.36
CA LYS A 209 34.74 -19.35 -3.62
C LYS A 209 33.89 -18.33 -4.37
N GLU A 210 32.93 -17.72 -3.67
CA GLU A 210 32.16 -16.59 -4.17
C GLU A 210 33.14 -15.41 -4.29
N SER A 211 33.91 -15.40 -5.37
CA SER A 211 35.04 -14.49 -5.57
C SER A 211 34.98 -13.86 -6.95
N GLY A 212 35.25 -12.56 -7.03
CA GLY A 212 35.30 -11.80 -8.28
C GLY A 212 34.25 -10.72 -8.44
N GLY A 213 33.60 -10.31 -7.34
CA GLY A 213 32.75 -9.13 -7.27
C GLY A 213 31.33 -9.30 -7.84
N PRO A 214 30.48 -8.27 -7.70
CA PRO A 214 29.06 -8.36 -8.00
C PRO A 214 28.76 -8.72 -9.47
N LEU A 215 29.37 -8.05 -10.45
CA LEU A 215 29.10 -8.29 -11.88
C LEU A 215 29.43 -9.72 -12.32
N ARG A 216 30.53 -10.29 -11.80
CA ARG A 216 30.90 -11.67 -12.11
C ARG A 216 29.88 -12.65 -11.54
N MET A 217 29.39 -12.38 -10.33
CA MET A 217 28.34 -13.18 -9.72
C MET A 217 27.02 -13.06 -10.50
N THR A 218 26.64 -11.84 -10.91
CA THR A 218 25.49 -11.56 -11.77
C THR A 218 25.51 -12.40 -13.05
N ARG A 219 26.63 -12.39 -13.79
CA ARG A 219 26.78 -13.19 -15.02
C ARG A 219 26.73 -14.68 -14.75
N ARG A 220 27.34 -15.13 -13.66
CA ARG A 220 27.38 -16.54 -13.27
C ARG A 220 26.00 -17.09 -12.88
N LEU A 221 25.19 -16.26 -12.26
CA LEU A 221 23.81 -16.59 -11.87
C LEU A 221 22.81 -16.31 -13.01
N GLU A 222 23.27 -15.83 -14.16
CA GLU A 222 22.45 -15.52 -15.34
C GLU A 222 21.26 -14.59 -15.02
N LEU A 223 21.48 -13.62 -14.13
CA LEU A 223 20.40 -12.76 -13.63
C LEU A 223 19.82 -11.80 -14.68
N ASN A 224 20.57 -11.56 -15.77
CA ASN A 224 20.05 -10.84 -16.93
C ASN A 224 19.65 -11.86 -17.99
N ALA A 225 18.36 -11.95 -18.28
CA ALA A 225 17.79 -12.99 -19.13
C ALA A 225 17.41 -12.44 -20.51
N TRP A 226 17.65 -13.24 -21.54
CA TRP A 226 17.15 -12.96 -22.89
C TRP A 226 15.85 -13.71 -23.10
N ARG A 227 14.76 -13.00 -23.40
CA ARG A 227 13.49 -13.66 -23.79
C ARG A 227 13.50 -14.02 -25.26
N SER A 228 14.06 -13.14 -26.09
CA SER A 228 14.40 -13.43 -27.48
C SER A 228 15.54 -12.51 -27.93
N MET A 229 16.30 -12.93 -28.94
CA MET A 229 17.42 -12.17 -29.48
C MET A 229 17.50 -12.36 -31.00
N PRO A 230 17.75 -11.30 -31.79
CA PRO A 230 18.01 -11.42 -33.22
C PRO A 230 19.25 -12.25 -33.49
N SER A 231 19.30 -12.91 -34.65
CA SER A 231 20.48 -13.66 -35.08
C SER A 231 21.69 -12.74 -35.24
N PRO A 232 22.93 -13.22 -35.05
CA PRO A 232 24.11 -12.41 -35.35
C PRO A 232 24.11 -11.94 -36.82
N GLY A 233 24.20 -10.63 -37.05
CA GLY A 233 24.16 -10.02 -38.41
C GLY A 233 22.77 -9.56 -38.86
N GLU A 234 21.72 -9.95 -38.16
CA GLU A 234 20.35 -9.47 -38.37
C GLU A 234 20.13 -8.17 -37.59
N ALA A 235 19.60 -7.14 -38.26
CA ALA A 235 19.25 -5.87 -37.64
C ALA A 235 17.73 -5.69 -37.65
N VAL A 236 17.11 -5.75 -36.47
CA VAL A 236 15.66 -5.59 -36.30
C VAL A 236 15.32 -4.13 -36.00
N SER A 237 14.17 -3.63 -36.47
CA SER A 237 13.74 -2.24 -36.22
C SER A 237 13.65 -1.92 -34.73
N TRP A 238 13.08 -2.84 -33.94
CA TRP A 238 12.75 -2.61 -32.54
C TRP A 238 13.30 -3.69 -31.62
N GLY A 239 13.78 -3.27 -30.45
CA GLY A 239 14.09 -4.14 -29.33
C GLY A 239 13.66 -3.50 -28.02
N PHE A 240 13.60 -4.29 -26.96
CA PHE A 240 13.13 -3.87 -25.64
C PHE A 240 14.14 -4.24 -24.57
N ILE A 241 14.30 -3.34 -23.60
CA ILE A 241 14.97 -3.62 -22.33
C ILE A 241 13.91 -3.48 -21.24
N THR A 242 13.67 -4.56 -20.50
CA THR A 242 12.63 -4.60 -19.47
C THR A 242 13.26 -4.69 -18.07
N VAL A 243 12.63 -4.01 -17.11
CA VAL A 243 13.05 -3.96 -15.71
C VAL A 243 11.88 -4.32 -14.81
N GLY A 244 12.12 -5.21 -13.83
CA GLY A 244 11.12 -5.58 -12.83
C GLY A 244 9.78 -6.02 -13.44
N PRO A 245 8.64 -5.64 -12.85
CA PRO A 245 7.32 -6.10 -13.31
C PRO A 245 6.94 -5.67 -14.73
N ALA A 246 7.63 -4.68 -15.33
CA ALA A 246 7.37 -4.28 -16.71
C ALA A 246 7.68 -5.40 -17.72
N ASP A 247 8.61 -6.31 -17.41
CA ASP A 247 8.87 -7.49 -18.25
C ASP A 247 7.62 -8.35 -18.39
N ARG A 248 6.96 -8.65 -17.26
CA ARG A 248 5.78 -9.51 -17.23
C ARG A 248 4.61 -8.89 -17.99
N ILE A 249 4.43 -7.58 -17.90
CA ILE A 249 3.39 -6.88 -18.68
C ILE A 249 3.69 -6.98 -20.18
N LEU A 250 4.94 -6.75 -20.61
CA LEU A 250 5.30 -6.88 -22.02
C LEU A 250 5.10 -8.32 -22.54
N GLN A 251 5.48 -9.33 -21.74
CA GLN A 251 5.26 -10.73 -22.10
C GLN A 251 3.76 -11.07 -22.18
N HIS A 252 2.95 -10.53 -21.28
CA HIS A 252 1.49 -10.72 -21.30
C HIS A 252 0.88 -10.11 -22.56
N LEU A 253 1.29 -8.90 -22.94
CA LEU A 253 0.88 -8.25 -24.19
C LEU A 253 1.32 -9.05 -25.42
N ALA A 254 2.57 -9.55 -25.43
CA ALA A 254 3.07 -10.38 -26.51
C ALA A 254 2.30 -11.71 -26.64
N SER A 255 1.76 -12.22 -25.52
CA SER A 255 0.90 -13.41 -25.51
C SER A 255 -0.48 -13.10 -26.11
N ILE A 256 -1.12 -11.99 -25.68
CA ILE A 256 -2.42 -11.56 -26.20
C ILE A 256 -2.35 -11.31 -27.72
N LEU A 257 -1.29 -10.64 -28.18
CA LEU A 257 -1.10 -10.30 -29.59
C LEU A 257 -0.57 -11.46 -30.45
N GLY A 258 -0.27 -12.63 -29.88
CA GLY A 258 0.29 -13.76 -30.64
C GLY A 258 1.70 -13.54 -31.19
N ILE A 259 2.47 -12.59 -30.64
CA ILE A 259 3.84 -12.23 -31.07
C ILE A 259 4.92 -12.68 -30.09
N THR A 260 4.59 -13.63 -29.22
CA THR A 260 5.53 -14.17 -28.23
C THR A 260 6.79 -14.70 -28.92
N GLY A 261 7.96 -14.29 -28.42
CA GLY A 261 9.25 -14.67 -28.98
C GLY A 261 9.68 -13.91 -30.24
N ARG A 262 8.82 -13.07 -30.84
CA ARG A 262 9.17 -12.22 -31.99
C ARG A 262 9.80 -10.89 -31.60
N LEU A 263 9.58 -10.43 -30.38
CA LEU A 263 10.13 -9.18 -29.85
C LEU A 263 11.48 -9.43 -29.19
N PRO A 264 12.59 -8.84 -29.70
CA PRO A 264 13.88 -8.83 -29.00
C PRO A 264 13.74 -8.20 -27.62
N VAL A 265 13.99 -8.97 -26.56
CA VAL A 265 13.82 -8.49 -25.18
C VAL A 265 14.98 -8.95 -24.32
N LEU A 266 15.65 -7.99 -23.70
CA LEU A 266 16.61 -8.18 -22.61
C LEU A 266 15.95 -7.79 -21.28
N GLN A 267 15.72 -8.76 -20.41
CA GLN A 267 15.26 -8.52 -19.05
C GLN A 267 16.47 -8.30 -18.14
N LEU A 268 16.54 -7.13 -17.52
CA LEU A 268 17.57 -6.80 -16.53
C LEU A 268 17.09 -7.22 -15.14
N GLY A 269 17.73 -8.25 -14.58
CA GLY A 269 17.53 -8.64 -13.18
C GLY A 269 18.49 -7.92 -12.22
N VAL A 270 19.60 -7.38 -12.74
CA VAL A 270 20.55 -6.54 -11.99
C VAL A 270 20.69 -5.19 -12.68
N LEU A 271 20.44 -4.14 -11.91
CA LEU A 271 20.52 -2.74 -12.33
C LEU A 271 21.85 -2.08 -11.97
N HIS A 272 22.51 -2.57 -10.92
CA HIS A 272 23.85 -2.13 -10.56
C HIS A 272 24.70 -3.30 -10.07
N PRO A 273 25.93 -3.49 -10.58
CA PRO A 273 26.48 -2.87 -11.78
C PRO A 273 25.77 -3.35 -13.06
N LEU A 274 25.55 -2.45 -14.02
CA LEU A 274 25.00 -2.82 -15.32
C LEU A 274 25.94 -3.75 -16.10
N ASP A 275 25.39 -4.73 -16.81
CA ASP A 275 26.18 -5.57 -17.71
C ASP A 275 26.33 -4.91 -19.08
N HIS A 276 27.42 -4.17 -19.25
CA HIS A 276 27.76 -3.49 -20.50
C HIS A 276 27.79 -4.44 -21.71
N ALA A 277 28.17 -5.71 -21.52
CA ALA A 277 28.25 -6.67 -22.63
C ALA A 277 26.85 -7.14 -23.07
N ALA A 278 25.93 -7.34 -22.12
CA ALA A 278 24.55 -7.71 -22.43
C ALA A 278 23.81 -6.54 -23.09
N VAL A 279 23.87 -5.34 -22.48
CA VAL A 279 23.25 -4.12 -23.01
C VAL A 279 23.84 -3.74 -24.36
N GLY A 280 25.17 -3.78 -24.50
CA GLY A 280 25.83 -3.49 -25.77
C GLY A 280 25.44 -4.46 -26.89
N ARG A 281 25.07 -5.70 -26.56
CA ARG A 281 24.64 -6.68 -27.57
C ARG A 281 23.28 -6.33 -28.17
N ILE A 282 22.30 -5.91 -27.37
CA ILE A 282 20.98 -5.50 -27.90
C ILE A 282 21.09 -4.17 -28.67
N LEU A 283 21.86 -3.21 -28.14
CA LEU A 283 22.08 -1.91 -28.80
C LEU A 283 22.77 -2.04 -30.17
N LYS A 284 23.53 -3.11 -30.42
CA LYS A 284 24.18 -3.35 -31.73
C LYS A 284 23.31 -4.11 -32.73
N ARG A 285 22.20 -4.73 -32.29
CA ARG A 285 21.34 -5.60 -33.12
C ARG A 285 19.97 -5.01 -33.42
N CYS A 286 19.61 -3.93 -32.75
CA CYS A 286 18.36 -3.22 -32.96
C CYS A 286 18.64 -1.81 -33.48
N ARG A 287 17.75 -1.26 -34.31
CA ARG A 287 17.83 0.15 -34.74
C ARG A 287 17.32 1.08 -33.64
N ASN A 288 16.24 0.67 -32.98
CA ASN A 288 15.64 1.36 -31.85
C ASN A 288 15.51 0.39 -30.67
N VAL A 289 15.73 0.90 -29.46
CA VAL A 289 15.52 0.15 -28.21
C VAL A 289 14.63 0.95 -27.27
N ILE A 290 13.54 0.35 -26.83
CA ILE A 290 12.60 0.93 -25.86
C ILE A 290 12.87 0.33 -24.48
N ILE A 291 13.06 1.19 -23.49
CA ILE A 291 13.29 0.82 -22.10
C ILE A 291 11.96 0.89 -21.35
N LEU A 292 11.53 -0.24 -20.81
CA LEU A 292 10.32 -0.35 -20.01
C LEU A 292 10.70 -0.66 -18.56
N GLU A 293 10.48 0.32 -17.69
CA GLU A 293 10.78 0.22 -16.27
C GLU A 293 9.60 0.75 -15.42
N PRO A 294 9.48 0.33 -14.15
CA PRO A 294 8.38 0.78 -13.28
C PRO A 294 8.39 2.29 -13.02
N ARG A 295 9.58 2.90 -13.07
CA ARG A 295 9.79 4.35 -12.94
C ARG A 295 10.63 4.85 -14.13
N PRO A 296 9.99 5.36 -15.19
CA PRO A 296 10.70 5.83 -16.38
C PRO A 296 11.78 6.88 -16.08
N GLY A 297 12.97 6.69 -16.66
CA GLY A 297 14.14 7.56 -16.56
C GLY A 297 15.21 7.08 -15.57
N THR A 298 15.02 5.98 -14.84
CA THR A 298 15.94 5.57 -13.77
C THR A 298 17.13 4.77 -14.32
N VAL A 299 16.86 3.73 -15.09
CA VAL A 299 17.88 2.86 -15.71
C VAL A 299 18.34 3.44 -17.06
N GLU A 300 17.48 4.25 -17.68
CA GLU A 300 17.71 4.90 -18.97
C GLU A 300 19.06 5.63 -19.05
N ASP A 301 19.38 6.46 -18.06
CA ASP A 301 20.64 7.22 -18.02
C ASP A 301 21.88 6.30 -18.03
N GLY A 302 21.82 5.18 -17.32
CA GLY A 302 22.89 4.19 -17.29
C GLY A 302 23.10 3.52 -18.65
N ILE A 303 22.01 3.23 -19.37
CA ILE A 303 22.04 2.64 -20.72
C ILE A 303 22.52 3.66 -21.75
N ARG A 304 22.12 4.94 -21.62
CA ARG A 304 22.61 6.03 -22.49
C ARG A 304 24.13 6.18 -22.41
N ARG A 305 24.72 6.12 -21.21
CA ARG A 305 26.19 6.13 -21.04
C ARG A 305 26.88 4.95 -21.74
N ILE A 306 26.27 3.76 -21.73
CA ILE A 306 26.80 2.59 -22.46
C ILE A 306 26.73 2.83 -23.97
N SER A 307 25.64 3.42 -24.47
CA SER A 307 25.48 3.78 -25.88
C SER A 307 26.50 4.83 -26.33
N GLU A 308 26.71 5.89 -25.55
CA GLU A 308 27.72 6.92 -25.81
C GLU A 308 29.12 6.31 -25.89
N LYS A 309 29.46 5.40 -24.97
CA LYS A 309 30.73 4.67 -25.02
C LYS A 309 30.90 3.87 -26.31
N ILE A 310 29.86 3.14 -26.75
CA ILE A 310 29.89 2.40 -28.03
C ILE A 310 30.12 3.36 -29.21
N ARG A 311 29.51 4.54 -29.18
CA ARG A 311 29.66 5.57 -30.23
C ARG A 311 31.09 6.13 -30.26
N ILE A 312 31.68 6.40 -29.10
CA ILE A 312 33.08 6.86 -28.99
C ILE A 312 34.05 5.78 -29.51
N GLU A 313 33.76 4.50 -29.28
CA GLU A 313 34.52 3.37 -29.81
C GLU A 313 34.30 3.12 -31.32
N GLY A 314 33.56 3.98 -32.02
CA GLY A 314 33.30 3.90 -33.47
C GLY A 314 32.15 2.96 -33.87
N GLY A 315 31.36 2.48 -32.90
CA GLY A 315 30.16 1.70 -33.17
C GLY A 315 28.93 2.56 -33.48
N ASN A 316 27.91 1.95 -34.09
CA ASN A 316 26.60 2.58 -34.31
C ASN A 316 25.55 1.94 -33.39
N PRO A 317 25.33 2.46 -32.17
CA PRO A 317 24.33 1.91 -31.25
C PRO A 317 22.90 2.33 -31.64
N ALA A 318 21.91 1.54 -31.21
CA ALA A 318 20.50 1.83 -31.36
C ALA A 318 20.11 3.20 -30.77
N LEU A 319 19.06 3.81 -31.34
CA LEU A 319 18.37 4.92 -30.70
C LEU A 319 17.67 4.42 -29.44
N ILE A 320 17.82 5.16 -28.34
CA ILE A 320 17.29 4.78 -27.03
C ILE A 320 16.05 5.62 -26.73
N TRP A 321 14.95 4.92 -26.46
CA TRP A 321 13.67 5.42 -26.03
C TRP A 321 13.35 4.87 -24.64
N GLY A 322 12.58 5.58 -23.84
CA GLY A 322 12.31 5.22 -22.46
C GLY A 322 11.20 6.10 -21.91
N GLN A 323 11.56 7.09 -21.09
CA GLN A 323 10.60 8.10 -20.62
C GLN A 323 9.86 8.79 -21.78
N GLN A 324 10.58 9.12 -22.84
CA GLN A 324 9.99 9.54 -24.11
C GLN A 324 9.99 8.37 -25.07
N LEU A 325 8.81 8.09 -25.63
CA LEU A 325 8.61 7.10 -26.67
C LEU A 325 8.85 7.73 -28.05
N PRO A 326 9.14 6.91 -29.07
CA PRO A 326 9.17 7.39 -30.45
C PRO A 326 7.85 8.08 -30.83
N PRO A 327 7.90 9.09 -31.71
CA PRO A 327 6.69 9.73 -32.21
C PRO A 327 5.90 8.76 -33.11
N ASP A 328 4.59 8.93 -33.15
CA ASP A 328 3.74 8.23 -34.13
C ASP A 328 3.84 8.83 -35.54
N ASP A 329 3.10 8.25 -36.50
CA ASP A 329 3.09 8.68 -37.90
C ASP A 329 2.62 10.13 -38.08
N GLU A 330 1.90 10.69 -37.10
CA GLU A 330 1.43 12.08 -37.06
C GLU A 330 2.41 13.03 -36.36
N GLY A 331 3.52 12.49 -35.83
CA GLY A 331 4.56 13.24 -35.13
C GLY A 331 4.28 13.46 -33.64
N HIS A 332 3.24 12.85 -33.07
CA HIS A 332 2.94 12.98 -31.64
C HIS A 332 3.86 12.09 -30.82
N ALA A 333 4.62 12.71 -29.90
CA ALA A 333 5.47 12.00 -28.95
C ALA A 333 4.70 11.64 -27.68
N TYR A 334 4.77 10.38 -27.27
CA TYR A 334 4.20 9.92 -26.01
C TYR A 334 5.25 9.97 -24.90
N VAL A 335 4.83 10.40 -23.71
CA VAL A 335 5.66 10.38 -22.51
C VAL A 335 5.09 9.33 -21.58
N LEU A 336 5.92 8.38 -21.14
CA LEU A 336 5.54 7.42 -20.11
C LEU A 336 5.53 8.11 -18.75
N GLU A 337 4.36 8.13 -18.12
CA GLU A 337 4.17 8.76 -16.82
C GLU A 337 3.76 7.76 -15.73
N GLY A 338 4.14 8.09 -14.49
CA GLY A 338 3.78 7.30 -13.31
C GLY A 338 4.16 5.83 -13.45
N ARG A 339 3.14 4.96 -13.47
CA ARG A 339 3.25 3.50 -13.51
C ARG A 339 2.51 2.90 -14.71
N GLU A 340 2.39 3.64 -15.81
CA GLU A 340 1.73 3.19 -17.04
C GLU A 340 2.33 1.90 -17.60
N THR A 341 3.64 1.67 -17.40
CA THR A 341 4.34 0.44 -17.80
C THR A 341 3.88 -0.81 -17.04
N LEU A 342 3.17 -0.64 -15.91
CA LEU A 342 2.73 -1.73 -15.03
C LEU A 342 1.29 -2.18 -15.28
N HIS A 343 0.64 -1.66 -16.33
CA HIS A 343 -0.71 -2.04 -16.71
C HIS A 343 -0.78 -2.42 -18.20
N PRO A 344 -1.30 -3.61 -18.57
CA PRO A 344 -1.34 -4.05 -19.96
C PRO A 344 -2.03 -3.06 -20.90
N SER A 345 -3.24 -2.59 -20.57
CA SER A 345 -3.99 -1.66 -21.42
C SER A 345 -3.29 -0.31 -21.61
N SER A 346 -2.70 0.24 -20.53
CA SER A 346 -1.98 1.52 -20.60
C SER A 346 -0.72 1.39 -21.47
N LEU A 347 0.08 0.35 -21.24
CA LEU A 347 1.28 0.11 -22.03
C LEU A 347 0.96 -0.18 -23.50
N MET A 348 -0.09 -0.97 -23.78
CA MET A 348 -0.52 -1.27 -25.15
C MET A 348 -0.84 0.00 -25.93
N ARG A 349 -1.60 0.93 -25.36
CA ARG A 349 -1.97 2.19 -26.03
C ARG A 349 -0.76 3.05 -26.34
N ARG A 350 0.16 3.16 -25.38
CA ARG A 350 1.41 3.92 -25.55
C ARG A 350 2.31 3.30 -26.61
N LEU A 351 2.31 1.97 -26.77
CA LEU A 351 3.12 1.25 -27.74
C LEU A 351 2.39 0.89 -29.03
N LEU A 352 1.15 1.33 -29.23
CA LEU A 352 0.30 0.86 -30.34
C LEU A 352 0.96 1.11 -31.70
N HIS A 353 1.53 2.31 -31.90
CA HIS A 353 2.23 2.68 -33.13
C HIS A 353 3.48 1.82 -33.39
N VAL A 354 4.26 1.51 -32.34
CA VAL A 354 5.43 0.62 -32.42
C VAL A 354 5.00 -0.82 -32.75
N LEU A 355 3.98 -1.32 -32.04
CA LEU A 355 3.51 -2.68 -32.20
C LEU A 355 2.85 -2.92 -33.56
N ARG A 356 2.20 -1.90 -34.16
CA ARG A 356 1.67 -1.96 -35.54
C ARG A 356 2.74 -2.31 -36.56
N GLU A 357 3.94 -1.74 -36.44
CA GLU A 357 5.07 -2.05 -37.34
C GLU A 357 5.52 -3.51 -37.21
N VAL A 358 5.40 -4.09 -36.01
CA VAL A 358 5.87 -5.46 -35.73
C VAL A 358 4.81 -6.53 -36.05
N VAL A 359 3.53 -6.27 -35.77
CA VAL A 359 2.44 -7.26 -35.92
C VAL A 359 1.71 -7.14 -37.26
N GLY A 360 1.76 -5.96 -37.89
CA GLY A 360 0.89 -5.59 -39.02
C GLY A 360 -0.49 -5.10 -38.55
N SER A 361 -1.18 -4.29 -39.36
CA SER A 361 -2.37 -3.52 -38.96
C SER A 361 -3.62 -4.35 -38.60
N GLN A 362 -3.65 -5.66 -38.84
CA GLN A 362 -4.88 -6.47 -38.78
C GLN A 362 -5.14 -7.20 -37.44
N VAL A 363 -4.21 -7.17 -36.47
CA VAL A 363 -4.26 -8.07 -35.28
C VAL A 363 -4.59 -7.32 -33.97
N LEU A 364 -4.85 -6.01 -34.02
CA LEU A 364 -5.02 -5.21 -32.81
C LEU A 364 -6.47 -5.23 -32.34
N HIS A 365 -6.71 -5.88 -31.19
CA HIS A 365 -8.00 -5.89 -30.51
C HIS A 365 -8.53 -4.45 -30.32
N ALA A 366 -9.73 -4.16 -30.83
CA ALA A 366 -10.36 -2.84 -30.74
C ALA A 366 -10.64 -2.45 -29.28
N ASP A 367 -10.97 -3.42 -28.43
CA ASP A 367 -11.38 -3.22 -27.04
C ASP A 367 -10.23 -2.68 -26.15
N LEU A 368 -8.97 -2.96 -26.52
CA LEU A 368 -7.81 -2.45 -25.80
C LEU A 368 -7.44 -1.00 -26.19
N GLN A 369 -8.01 -0.46 -27.27
CA GLN A 369 -7.63 0.83 -27.85
C GLN A 369 -8.36 2.03 -27.23
N ALA A 370 -9.61 1.87 -26.78
CA ALA A 370 -10.42 2.98 -26.27
C ALA A 370 -10.05 3.36 -24.83
N ASP A 371 -9.83 4.65 -24.55
CA ASP A 371 -9.75 5.12 -23.17
C ASP A 371 -11.08 4.87 -22.46
N PRO A 372 -11.08 4.18 -21.29
CA PRO A 372 -12.31 4.05 -20.54
C PRO A 372 -12.78 5.45 -20.14
N GLU A 373 -14.10 5.67 -20.12
CA GLU A 373 -14.65 6.89 -19.57
C GLU A 373 -14.07 7.13 -18.16
N ALA A 374 -13.67 8.38 -17.90
CA ALA A 374 -13.14 8.75 -16.61
C ALA A 374 -14.22 8.48 -15.55
N LEU A 375 -14.06 7.40 -14.79
CA LEU A 375 -14.91 7.13 -13.64
C LEU A 375 -14.78 8.33 -12.70
N PRO A 376 -15.89 8.87 -12.17
CA PRO A 376 -15.82 9.94 -11.17
C PRO A 376 -14.94 9.44 -10.03
N VAL A 377 -13.79 10.11 -9.82
CA VAL A 377 -12.81 9.72 -8.82
C VAL A 377 -13.55 9.61 -7.50
N PRO A 378 -13.67 8.43 -6.88
CA PRO A 378 -14.30 8.35 -5.58
C PRO A 378 -13.39 9.13 -4.63
N VAL A 379 -13.94 10.19 -4.01
CA VAL A 379 -13.32 11.05 -2.98
C VAL A 379 -13.06 10.25 -1.67
N LEU A 380 -12.71 8.96 -1.78
CA LEU A 380 -12.68 7.98 -0.69
C LEU A 380 -11.30 7.84 -0.04
N LYS A 381 -10.21 8.26 -0.71
CA LYS A 381 -8.87 8.32 -0.07
C LYS A 381 -8.86 9.21 1.18
N ASP A 382 -9.78 10.16 1.21
CA ASP A 382 -9.93 11.20 2.22
C ASP A 382 -10.79 10.79 3.42
N ARG A 383 -11.20 9.51 3.51
CA ARG A 383 -12.17 9.07 4.53
C ARG A 383 -11.59 8.22 5.66
N PHE A 384 -10.38 7.66 5.54
CA PHE A 384 -9.87 6.69 6.52
C PHE A 384 -8.37 6.83 6.84
N GLY A 385 -7.96 6.30 7.99
CA GLY A 385 -6.57 6.33 8.46
C GLY A 385 -6.07 7.73 8.82
N ALA A 386 -4.75 7.86 8.98
CA ALA A 386 -4.12 9.14 9.32
C ALA A 386 -4.33 10.22 8.24
N ALA A 387 -4.45 9.83 6.97
CA ALA A 387 -4.73 10.75 5.87
C ALA A 387 -6.17 11.29 5.94
N GLY A 388 -7.17 10.43 6.14
CA GLY A 388 -8.56 10.88 6.29
C GLY A 388 -8.79 11.73 7.54
N GLN A 389 -8.13 11.38 8.65
CA GLN A 389 -8.17 12.19 9.87
C GLN A 389 -7.47 13.55 9.67
N HIS A 390 -6.30 13.58 9.02
CA HIS A 390 -5.63 14.85 8.68
C HIS A 390 -6.50 15.69 7.77
N GLU A 391 -7.14 15.11 6.77
CA GLU A 391 -8.07 15.83 5.90
C GLU A 391 -9.28 16.38 6.67
N ALA A 392 -9.82 15.64 7.65
CA ALA A 392 -10.86 16.16 8.55
C ALA A 392 -10.37 17.37 9.38
N VAL A 393 -9.13 17.31 9.88
CA VAL A 393 -8.47 18.43 10.58
C VAL A 393 -8.21 19.61 9.64
N ARG A 394 -7.80 19.35 8.39
CA ARG A 394 -7.56 20.36 7.37
C ARG A 394 -8.86 21.08 7.00
N ARG A 395 -9.95 20.36 6.81
CA ARG A 395 -11.28 20.96 6.58
C ARG A 395 -11.74 21.81 7.75
N LEU A 396 -11.46 21.37 8.98
CA LEU A 396 -11.74 22.18 10.16
C LEU A 396 -10.94 23.48 10.15
N ALA A 397 -9.64 23.44 9.80
CA ALA A 397 -8.81 24.62 9.63
C ALA A 397 -9.36 25.55 8.54
N GLN A 398 -9.70 25.00 7.36
CA GLN A 398 -10.25 25.74 6.23
C GLN A 398 -11.63 26.37 6.53
N SER A 399 -12.38 25.83 7.50
CA SER A 399 -13.65 26.42 7.95
C SER A 399 -13.48 27.58 8.95
N LEU A 400 -12.25 27.89 9.38
CA LEU A 400 -12.00 28.96 10.36
C LEU A 400 -12.37 30.37 9.90
N PRO A 401 -12.14 30.78 8.64
CA PRO A 401 -12.56 32.11 8.18
C PRO A 401 -14.07 32.33 8.38
N GLU A 402 -14.89 31.39 7.92
CA GLU A 402 -16.36 31.43 8.09
C GLU A 402 -16.77 31.41 9.57
N LEU A 403 -16.03 30.64 10.38
CA LEU A 403 -16.29 30.52 11.81
C LEU A 403 -16.01 31.82 12.58
N LEU A 404 -14.97 32.57 12.19
CA LEU A 404 -14.65 33.86 12.79
C LEU A 404 -15.60 34.97 12.33
N GLU A 405 -16.16 34.86 11.13
CA GLU A 405 -17.16 35.81 10.60
C GLU A 405 -18.58 35.59 11.17
N SER A 406 -18.89 34.38 11.63
CA SER A 406 -20.19 34.06 12.23
C SER A 406 -20.32 34.68 13.65
N PRO A 407 -21.35 35.49 13.94
CA PRO A 407 -21.59 36.06 15.27
C PRO A 407 -21.84 34.95 16.31
N GLN A 408 -21.54 35.25 17.59
CA GLN A 408 -21.76 34.34 18.72
C GLN A 408 -23.23 33.87 18.75
N ASP A 409 -23.49 32.60 18.47
CA ASP A 409 -24.70 31.95 18.98
C ASP A 409 -24.48 31.79 20.49
N ASP A 410 -24.95 32.78 21.26
CA ASP A 410 -24.95 32.77 22.71
C ASP A 410 -25.63 31.50 23.23
N GLU A 411 -24.89 30.71 24.04
CA GLU A 411 -25.54 29.88 25.05
C GLU A 411 -26.36 30.81 25.96
N PRO A 412 -27.59 30.47 26.34
CA PRO A 412 -28.38 31.33 27.20
C PRO A 412 -27.66 31.49 28.53
N ALA A 413 -27.21 32.71 28.82
CA ALA A 413 -26.68 33.09 30.12
C ALA A 413 -27.74 32.80 31.19
N ASP A 414 -27.35 32.09 32.25
CA ASP A 414 -28.12 32.04 33.48
C ASP A 414 -28.35 33.47 33.97
N GLU A 415 -29.61 33.91 33.97
CA GLU A 415 -30.04 35.18 34.56
C GLU A 415 -29.75 35.15 36.07
N SER A 416 -28.61 35.69 36.50
CA SER A 416 -28.42 36.39 37.79
C SER A 416 -26.96 36.74 38.05
N VAL A 417 -26.39 37.65 37.27
CA VAL A 417 -25.32 38.53 37.79
C VAL A 417 -25.57 39.93 37.22
N GLU A 418 -25.64 40.89 38.13
CA GLU A 418 -25.87 42.31 37.86
C GLU A 418 -24.87 42.85 36.82
N GLU A 419 -25.36 43.76 35.97
CA GLU A 419 -24.59 44.47 34.96
C GLU A 419 -23.42 45.24 35.60
N GLU A 420 -22.23 44.64 35.62
CA GLU A 420 -20.97 45.38 35.64
C GLU A 420 -20.47 45.50 34.19
N ASP A 421 -20.22 46.75 33.78
CA ASP A 421 -19.63 47.14 32.50
C ASP A 421 -18.44 46.24 32.11
N VAL A 422 -18.68 45.24 31.26
CA VAL A 422 -17.60 44.53 30.57
C VAL A 422 -17.18 45.41 29.38
N PRO A 423 -15.94 45.93 29.34
CA PRO A 423 -15.49 46.72 28.21
C PRO A 423 -15.56 45.84 26.95
N SER A 424 -16.22 46.35 25.91
CA SER A 424 -16.25 45.75 24.57
C SER A 424 -14.82 45.39 24.16
N THR A 425 -14.52 44.09 24.09
CA THR A 425 -13.18 43.63 23.70
C THR A 425 -12.91 44.14 22.29
N ASP A 426 -11.95 45.03 22.17
CA ASP A 426 -11.45 45.62 20.94
C ASP A 426 -10.86 44.49 20.07
N GLN A 427 -11.71 43.83 19.27
CA GLN A 427 -11.29 42.70 18.44
C GLN A 427 -10.43 43.25 17.31
N THR A 428 -9.12 43.26 17.53
CA THR A 428 -8.16 43.57 16.48
C THR A 428 -8.40 42.61 15.32
N PRO A 429 -8.58 43.11 14.08
CA PRO A 429 -8.85 42.24 12.95
C PRO A 429 -7.73 41.18 12.83
N VAL A 430 -8.11 39.92 12.63
CA VAL A 430 -7.17 38.80 12.53
C VAL A 430 -6.95 38.46 11.06
N ARG A 431 -5.69 38.27 10.68
CA ARG A 431 -5.28 37.77 9.36
C ARG A 431 -4.82 36.33 9.52
N LEU A 432 -5.57 35.39 8.97
CA LEU A 432 -5.26 33.96 9.08
C LEU A 432 -4.34 33.52 7.93
N CYS A 433 -3.28 32.78 8.25
CA CYS A 433 -2.40 32.13 7.29
C CYS A 433 -2.47 30.61 7.48
N ILE A 434 -3.33 29.92 6.73
CA ILE A 434 -3.65 28.50 6.89
C ILE A 434 -2.87 27.69 5.86
N ASP A 435 -1.90 26.87 6.30
CA ASP A 435 -1.03 26.07 5.42
C ASP A 435 -0.40 26.88 4.26
N GLY A 436 -0.17 28.19 4.48
CA GLY A 436 0.39 29.13 3.49
C GLY A 436 -0.65 29.94 2.70
N GLU A 437 -1.95 29.62 2.79
CA GLU A 437 -3.04 30.40 2.20
C GLU A 437 -3.51 31.51 3.16
N VAL A 438 -3.70 32.72 2.63
CA VAL A 438 -4.00 33.91 3.45
C VAL A 438 -5.48 34.28 3.34
N HIS A 439 -6.13 34.49 4.49
CA HIS A 439 -7.52 34.89 4.62
C HIS A 439 -7.68 36.09 5.57
N GLY A 440 -8.68 36.93 5.30
CA GLY A 440 -8.98 38.12 6.11
C GLY A 440 -8.25 39.40 5.65
N PRO A 441 -8.40 40.51 6.41
CA PRO A 441 -7.90 41.83 6.03
C PRO A 441 -6.36 41.91 6.10
N GLN A 442 -5.75 42.69 5.20
CA GLN A 442 -4.29 42.81 5.11
C GLN A 442 -3.63 43.40 6.36
N ASP A 443 -4.33 44.34 7.01
CA ASP A 443 -3.87 45.04 8.22
C ASP A 443 -4.20 44.28 9.52
N GLY A 444 -4.72 43.06 9.42
CA GLY A 444 -5.00 42.22 10.58
C GLY A 444 -3.75 41.61 11.21
N ARG A 445 -3.80 41.32 12.52
CA ARG A 445 -2.75 40.60 13.24
C ARG A 445 -2.55 39.21 12.61
N PRO A 446 -1.33 38.83 12.20
CA PRO A 446 -1.09 37.54 11.57
C PRO A 446 -1.21 36.39 12.59
N VAL A 447 -2.00 35.38 12.25
CA VAL A 447 -2.12 34.11 12.97
C VAL A 447 -1.88 32.98 11.99
N TYR A 448 -0.80 32.24 12.20
CA TYR A 448 -0.40 31.12 11.36
C TYR A 448 -1.02 29.83 11.87
N VAL A 449 -1.72 29.11 11.00
CA VAL A 449 -2.35 27.83 11.29
C VAL A 449 -1.70 26.78 10.40
N GLU A 450 -1.01 25.82 11.00
CA GLU A 450 -0.43 24.68 10.27
C GLU A 450 -1.12 23.38 10.65
N THR A 451 -1.47 22.58 9.65
CA THR A 451 -2.10 21.27 9.83
C THR A 451 -1.10 20.14 9.66
N PHE A 452 -0.98 19.30 10.68
CA PHE A 452 -0.08 18.16 10.66
C PHE A 452 -0.84 16.83 10.70
N SER A 453 -0.51 15.91 9.79
CA SER A 453 -0.77 14.49 10.03
C SER A 453 0.13 13.99 11.17
N GLY A 454 -0.31 12.94 11.87
CA GLY A 454 0.51 12.27 12.89
C GLY A 454 1.93 11.92 12.42
N PRO A 455 2.10 11.22 11.27
CA PRO A 455 3.42 10.95 10.70
C PRO A 455 4.22 12.20 10.32
N GLY A 456 3.55 13.25 9.82
CA GLY A 456 4.18 14.52 9.51
C GLY A 456 4.74 15.20 10.76
N PHE A 457 3.96 15.23 11.84
CA PHE A 457 4.38 15.79 13.12
C PHE A 457 5.49 14.97 13.79
N LEU A 458 5.48 13.64 13.67
CA LEU A 458 6.59 12.80 14.14
C LEU A 458 7.90 13.16 13.47
N ARG A 459 7.86 13.45 12.16
CA ARG A 459 9.04 13.75 11.35
C ARG A 459 9.53 15.19 11.52
N HIS A 460 8.61 16.15 11.56
CA HIS A 460 8.95 17.59 11.49
C HIS A 460 8.51 18.39 12.71
N GLY A 461 7.60 17.86 13.54
CA GLY A 461 6.94 18.60 14.62
C GLY A 461 7.90 19.13 15.67
N SER A 462 8.97 18.38 16.02
CA SER A 462 9.97 18.89 16.97
C SER A 462 10.72 20.13 16.46
N SER A 463 11.03 20.18 15.16
CA SER A 463 11.65 21.36 14.56
C SER A 463 10.65 22.50 14.40
N ALA A 464 9.42 22.21 13.97
CA ALA A 464 8.35 23.19 13.82
C ALA A 464 7.99 23.85 15.16
N VAL A 465 7.88 23.08 16.24
CA VAL A 465 7.61 23.60 17.60
C VAL A 465 8.73 24.53 18.07
N ARG A 466 10.00 24.18 17.83
CA ARG A 466 11.14 25.06 18.18
C ARG A 466 11.09 26.38 17.43
N GLN A 467 10.88 26.32 16.12
CA GLN A 467 10.79 27.50 15.28
C GLN A 467 9.63 28.42 15.70
N ALA A 468 8.43 27.86 15.87
CA ALA A 468 7.26 28.64 16.24
C ALA A 468 7.36 29.20 17.68
N ALA A 469 7.98 28.47 18.61
CA ALA A 469 8.23 28.98 19.96
C ALA A 469 9.25 30.13 20.02
N GLU A 470 10.10 30.28 19.00
CA GLU A 470 11.05 31.40 18.86
C GLU A 470 10.45 32.61 18.14
N SER A 471 9.31 32.44 17.45
CA SER A 471 8.61 33.50 16.75
C SER A 471 7.86 34.43 17.70
N SER A 472 7.73 35.71 17.32
CA SER A 472 6.86 36.69 17.98
C SER A 472 5.40 36.61 17.50
N ASP A 473 5.14 35.92 16.39
CA ASP A 473 3.82 35.75 15.80
C ASP A 473 3.01 34.67 16.53
N THR A 474 1.70 34.67 16.31
CA THR A 474 0.82 33.64 16.88
C THR A 474 0.77 32.43 15.96
N TRP A 475 1.05 31.25 16.50
CA TRP A 475 1.08 29.99 15.78
C TRP A 475 0.08 28.99 16.38
N ILE A 476 -0.65 28.31 15.53
CA ILE A 476 -1.59 27.24 15.92
C ILE A 476 -1.25 26.00 15.11
N PHE A 477 -0.85 24.94 15.81
CA PHE A 477 -0.63 23.64 15.19
C PHE A 477 -1.81 22.73 15.45
N LEU A 478 -2.51 22.33 14.38
CA LEU A 478 -3.59 21.36 14.45
C LEU A 478 -3.04 19.99 14.06
N VAL A 479 -2.85 19.11 15.05
CA VAL A 479 -2.12 17.85 14.89
C VAL A 479 -3.08 16.67 15.00
N ALA A 480 -3.26 15.92 13.91
CA ALA A 480 -4.06 14.70 13.92
C ALA A 480 -3.32 13.58 14.67
N GLN A 481 -3.87 13.13 15.80
CA GLN A 481 -3.29 12.08 16.64
C GLN A 481 -3.40 10.71 15.93
N PRO A 482 -2.27 10.04 15.61
CA PRO A 482 -2.31 8.74 14.95
C PRO A 482 -2.91 7.65 15.84
N HIS A 483 -3.59 6.71 15.17
CA HIS A 483 -4.33 5.62 15.77
C HIS A 483 -3.45 4.40 16.13
N GLY A 484 -3.99 3.46 16.91
CA GLY A 484 -3.36 2.17 17.25
C GLY A 484 -2.84 2.01 18.69
N SER A 485 -2.59 0.75 19.08
CA SER A 485 -2.16 0.37 20.45
C SER A 485 -0.77 0.86 20.84
N THR A 486 0.10 1.11 19.86
CA THR A 486 1.42 1.71 20.05
C THR A 486 1.46 3.14 19.51
N ARG A 487 0.39 3.91 19.72
CA ARG A 487 0.35 5.29 19.24
C ARG A 487 1.45 6.12 19.92
N PRO A 488 2.20 6.94 19.16
CA PRO A 488 3.18 7.82 19.73
C PRO A 488 2.51 8.93 20.53
N ASP A 489 3.12 9.27 21.66
CA ASP A 489 2.68 10.37 22.51
C ASP A 489 3.17 11.70 21.93
N LEU A 490 2.37 12.27 21.02
CA LEU A 490 2.70 13.53 20.35
C LEU A 490 2.76 14.70 21.32
N GLU A 491 2.01 14.63 22.44
CA GLU A 491 2.08 15.64 23.49
C GLU A 491 3.45 15.64 24.13
N ARG A 492 3.95 14.46 24.51
CA ARG A 492 5.30 14.33 25.06
C ARG A 492 6.36 14.78 24.06
N GLN A 493 6.21 14.46 22.77
CA GLN A 493 7.13 14.94 21.74
C GLN A 493 7.12 16.47 21.62
N ALA A 494 5.94 17.08 21.58
CA ALA A 494 5.80 18.53 21.54
C ALA A 494 6.44 19.16 22.78
N ARG A 495 6.13 18.66 24.00
CA ARG A 495 6.72 19.12 25.26
C ARG A 495 8.24 19.03 25.27
N ALA A 496 8.80 17.92 24.79
CA ALA A 496 10.25 17.72 24.72
C ALA A 496 10.95 18.62 23.69
N ALA A 497 10.20 19.18 22.74
CA ALA A 497 10.74 20.10 21.74
C ALA A 497 10.76 21.56 22.22
N ILE A 498 9.98 21.92 23.26
CA ILE A 498 9.89 23.29 23.77
C ILE A 498 11.23 23.72 24.38
N PRO A 499 11.82 24.84 23.94
CA PRO A 499 12.99 25.43 24.60
C PRO A 499 12.66 25.82 26.05
N ALA A 500 13.53 25.50 27.00
CA ALA A 500 13.29 25.75 28.42
C ALA A 500 13.00 27.23 28.77
N SER A 501 13.52 28.18 27.99
CA SER A 501 13.31 29.63 28.15
C SER A 501 11.97 30.14 27.60
N ARG A 502 11.19 29.30 26.92
CA ARG A 502 9.96 29.68 26.21
C ARG A 502 8.74 28.85 26.62
N SER A 503 8.82 28.12 27.74
CA SER A 503 7.73 27.23 28.21
C SER A 503 6.41 27.97 28.45
N GLU A 504 6.46 29.23 28.87
CA GLU A 504 5.26 30.05 29.13
C GLU A 504 4.56 30.51 27.85
N HIS A 505 5.24 30.45 26.70
CA HIS A 505 4.73 30.89 25.40
C HIS A 505 4.16 29.75 24.55
N VAL A 506 4.15 28.52 25.09
CA VAL A 506 3.68 27.34 24.39
C VAL A 506 2.60 26.65 25.21
N GLN A 507 1.41 26.53 24.63
CA GLN A 507 0.31 25.77 25.23
C GLN A 507 0.06 24.51 24.42
N ILE A 508 -0.18 23.39 25.11
CA ILE A 508 -0.56 22.14 24.46
C ILE A 508 -1.92 21.72 25.00
N ARG A 509 -2.86 21.50 24.09
CA ARG A 509 -4.25 21.14 24.40
C ARG A 509 -4.64 19.88 23.63
N ARG A 510 -5.65 19.19 24.13
CA ARG A 510 -6.22 17.99 23.50
C ARG A 510 -7.69 18.19 23.16
N GLY A 511 -8.08 17.72 21.98
CA GLY A 511 -9.45 17.77 21.49
C GLY A 511 -9.83 16.51 20.72
N THR A 512 -11.09 16.40 20.32
CA THR A 512 -11.63 15.23 19.64
C THR A 512 -12.55 15.63 18.48
N LEU A 513 -12.48 14.91 17.35
CA LEU A 513 -13.36 15.08 16.20
C LEU A 513 -14.80 14.59 16.46
N ALA A 514 -15.03 13.86 17.56
CA ALA A 514 -16.36 13.51 18.02
C ALA A 514 -17.13 14.72 18.58
N GLU A 515 -16.42 15.68 19.19
CA GLU A 515 -16.99 16.88 19.85
C GLU A 515 -16.68 18.16 19.04
N THR A 516 -17.18 18.22 17.80
CA THR A 516 -16.83 19.31 16.85
C THR A 516 -17.08 20.72 17.42
N SER A 517 -18.16 20.93 18.18
CA SER A 517 -18.47 22.24 18.77
C SER A 517 -17.42 22.69 19.80
N ARG A 518 -16.97 21.77 20.66
CA ARG A 518 -15.91 22.04 21.64
C ARG A 518 -14.58 22.28 20.95
N LEU A 519 -14.27 21.50 19.92
CA LEU A 519 -13.05 21.64 19.14
C LEU A 519 -12.97 23.00 18.43
N ARG A 520 -14.09 23.44 17.84
CA ARG A 520 -14.24 24.78 17.26
C ARG A 520 -14.01 25.90 18.27
N ARG A 521 -14.57 25.78 19.48
CA ARG A 521 -14.36 26.74 20.57
C ARG A 521 -12.88 26.84 20.97
N MET A 522 -12.20 25.69 21.16
CA MET A 522 -10.78 25.68 21.51
C MET A 522 -9.89 26.34 20.44
N ILE A 523 -10.22 26.19 19.17
CA ILE A 523 -9.47 26.86 18.09
C ILE A 523 -9.74 28.37 18.10
N ARG A 524 -10.99 28.81 18.34
CA ARG A 524 -11.33 30.23 18.47
C ARG A 524 -10.58 30.89 19.64
N GLU A 525 -10.51 30.22 20.78
CA GLU A 525 -9.72 30.67 21.94
C GLU A 525 -8.24 30.77 21.57
N ALA A 526 -7.68 29.75 20.90
CA ALA A 526 -6.28 29.74 20.47
C ALA A 526 -5.92 30.89 19.52
N VAL A 527 -6.86 31.35 18.68
CA VAL A 527 -6.67 32.52 17.80
C VAL A 527 -6.48 33.80 18.61
N GLN A 528 -7.13 33.93 19.77
CA GLN A 528 -7.03 35.12 20.62
C GLN A 528 -5.77 35.13 21.49
N GLU A 529 -5.10 33.99 21.63
CA GLU A 529 -3.89 33.86 22.41
C GLU A 529 -2.65 34.39 21.67
N ARG A 530 -1.56 34.55 22.43
CA ARG A 530 -0.24 34.91 21.91
C ARG A 530 0.73 33.75 22.12
N GLY A 531 1.63 33.55 21.15
CA GLY A 531 2.59 32.45 21.16
C GLY A 531 2.11 31.23 20.37
N LEU A 532 2.55 30.04 20.77
CA LEU A 532 2.26 28.79 20.09
C LEU A 532 1.21 27.97 20.83
N VAL A 533 0.13 27.60 20.16
CA VAL A 533 -0.85 26.62 20.65
C VAL A 533 -0.76 25.34 19.81
N VAL A 534 -0.43 24.22 20.43
CA VAL A 534 -0.45 22.90 19.80
C VAL A 534 -1.72 22.16 20.22
N LEU A 535 -2.65 21.99 19.28
CA LEU A 535 -3.88 21.26 19.47
C LEU A 535 -3.73 19.83 18.94
N ILE A 536 -3.69 18.85 19.84
CA ILE A 536 -3.63 17.43 19.47
C ILE A 536 -5.06 16.89 19.39
N ILE A 537 -5.44 16.42 18.20
CA ILE A 537 -6.83 16.10 17.85
C ILE A 537 -6.97 14.58 17.67
N ASP A 538 -7.70 13.95 18.59
CA ASP A 538 -8.12 12.54 18.50
C ASP A 538 -9.36 12.37 17.59
N ASP A 539 -9.58 11.14 17.10
CA ASP A 539 -10.80 10.77 16.34
C ASP A 539 -12.05 10.81 17.24
N GLY A 540 -11.95 10.21 18.42
CA GLY A 540 -13.04 10.07 19.40
C GLY A 540 -14.02 8.93 19.08
N PRO A 541 -14.96 8.63 20.00
CA PRO A 541 -16.02 7.66 19.77
C PRO A 541 -17.24 8.30 19.04
N PRO A 542 -17.90 7.61 18.09
CA PRO A 542 -17.49 6.35 17.49
C PRO A 542 -16.26 6.56 16.60
N VAL A 543 -15.40 5.55 16.55
CA VAL A 543 -14.18 5.58 15.74
C VAL A 543 -14.52 5.64 14.26
N ARG A 544 -13.97 6.63 13.54
CA ARG A 544 -14.25 6.89 12.12
C ARG A 544 -13.07 6.59 11.22
N PHE A 545 -11.85 6.82 11.73
CA PHE A 545 -10.63 6.78 10.93
C PHE A 545 -9.67 5.62 11.31
N ASP A 546 -9.75 5.07 12.53
CA ASP A 546 -8.92 3.91 12.91
C ASP A 546 -9.41 2.62 12.22
N VAL A 547 -8.76 2.30 11.11
CA VAL A 547 -9.02 1.10 10.31
C VAL A 547 -8.92 -0.17 11.15
N GLY A 548 -7.97 -0.26 12.10
CA GLY A 548 -7.76 -1.48 12.87
C GLY A 548 -8.91 -1.75 13.85
N VAL A 549 -9.41 -0.71 14.51
CA VAL A 549 -10.58 -0.83 15.41
C VAL A 549 -11.85 -1.11 14.62
N ILE A 550 -12.06 -0.42 13.48
CA ILE A 550 -13.21 -0.65 12.60
C ILE A 550 -13.20 -2.09 12.06
N GLU A 551 -12.04 -2.61 11.65
CA GLU A 551 -11.90 -3.99 11.19
C GLU A 551 -12.13 -5.00 12.32
N LYS A 552 -11.68 -4.71 13.53
CA LYS A 552 -11.94 -5.57 14.69
C LYS A 552 -13.43 -5.64 15.01
N GLU A 553 -14.11 -4.48 15.09
CA GLU A 553 -15.56 -4.42 15.34
C GLU A 553 -16.32 -5.22 14.28
N LEU A 554 -15.92 -5.12 13.01
CA LEU A 554 -16.55 -5.89 11.93
C LEU A 554 -16.20 -7.37 11.96
N SER A 555 -14.99 -7.74 12.38
CA SER A 555 -14.63 -9.14 12.63
C SER A 555 -15.47 -9.74 13.75
N ASP A 556 -15.74 -8.96 14.81
CA ASP A 556 -16.61 -9.38 15.91
C ASP A 556 -18.06 -9.55 15.42
N ILE A 557 -18.55 -8.64 14.56
CA ILE A 557 -19.86 -8.73 13.91
C ILE A 557 -19.96 -9.98 13.03
N ASP A 558 -18.93 -10.27 12.22
CA ASP A 558 -18.90 -11.45 11.34
C ASP A 558 -18.85 -12.75 12.16
N ALA A 559 -18.11 -12.78 13.27
CA ALA A 559 -18.07 -13.93 14.19
C ALA A 559 -19.40 -14.18 14.90
N LEU A 560 -20.11 -13.12 15.27
CA LEU A 560 -21.43 -13.20 15.90
C LEU A 560 -22.55 -13.48 14.87
N GLY A 561 -22.32 -13.15 13.59
CA GLY A 561 -23.32 -13.23 12.52
C GLY A 561 -24.36 -12.10 12.53
N PHE A 562 -24.21 -11.10 13.41
CA PHE A 562 -25.07 -9.93 13.51
C PHE A 562 -24.37 -8.78 14.25
N GLN A 563 -24.85 -7.55 14.04
CA GLN A 563 -24.32 -6.37 14.72
C GLN A 563 -24.94 -6.19 16.12
N PRO A 564 -24.15 -6.28 17.22
CA PRO A 564 -24.67 -6.21 18.60
C PRO A 564 -25.22 -4.84 18.99
N VAL A 565 -24.61 -3.76 18.49
CA VAL A 565 -25.09 -2.39 18.73
C VAL A 565 -25.11 -1.67 17.40
N GLN A 566 -26.29 -1.23 16.96
CA GLN A 566 -26.46 -0.49 15.73
C GLN A 566 -27.17 0.83 16.00
N ARG A 567 -26.50 1.94 15.69
CA ARG A 567 -27.10 3.28 15.70
C ARG A 567 -27.81 3.52 14.39
N ILE A 568 -29.11 3.79 14.42
CA ILE A 568 -29.91 4.07 13.24
C ILE A 568 -30.59 5.42 13.42
N VAL A 569 -30.52 6.27 12.41
CA VAL A 569 -31.28 7.52 12.38
C VAL A 569 -32.62 7.23 11.74
N TRP A 570 -33.70 7.35 12.52
CA TRP A 570 -35.06 7.15 12.05
C TRP A 570 -35.82 8.46 11.99
N PRO A 571 -36.77 8.61 11.05
CA PRO A 571 -37.77 9.66 11.14
C PRO A 571 -38.43 9.59 12.52
N ALA A 572 -38.61 10.75 13.16
CA ALA A 572 -39.15 10.80 14.51
C ALA A 572 -40.51 10.09 14.63
N ASP A 573 -41.34 10.08 13.59
CA ASP A 573 -42.63 9.37 13.60
C ASP A 573 -42.48 7.84 13.71
N ARG A 574 -41.41 7.25 13.15
CA ARG A 574 -41.10 5.82 13.31
C ARG A 574 -40.49 5.51 14.68
N ALA A 575 -39.64 6.40 15.18
CA ALA A 575 -39.12 6.29 16.55
C ALA A 575 -40.24 6.48 17.61
N CYS A 576 -41.29 7.26 17.30
CA CYS A 576 -42.48 7.43 18.14
C CYS A 576 -43.23 6.12 18.39
N VAL A 577 -43.24 5.18 17.44
CA VAL A 577 -43.89 3.86 17.62
C VAL A 577 -43.22 3.05 18.74
N ILE A 578 -41.90 3.21 18.93
CA ILE A 578 -41.16 2.62 20.06
C ILE A 578 -41.50 3.33 21.38
N ARG A 579 -41.93 4.60 21.34
CA ARG A 579 -42.20 5.44 22.52
C ARG A 579 -43.56 5.19 23.18
N GLN A 580 -44.52 4.54 22.53
CA GLN A 580 -45.89 4.52 23.04
C GLN A 580 -46.16 3.37 24.04
N PRO A 581 -46.79 3.65 25.20
CA PRO A 581 -47.40 2.62 26.06
C PRO A 581 -48.62 1.97 25.35
N PRO A 582 -49.13 0.82 25.83
CA PRO A 582 -49.85 -0.18 25.03
C PRO A 582 -51.31 0.23 24.73
N MET A 583 -51.52 1.24 23.89
CA MET A 583 -52.86 1.65 23.43
C MET A 583 -53.00 1.75 21.90
N LEU A 584 -52.10 1.12 21.14
CA LEU A 584 -52.29 0.84 19.72
C LEU A 584 -52.89 -0.56 19.53
N ALA A 585 -53.71 -0.72 18.49
CA ALA A 585 -54.39 -1.98 18.15
C ALA A 585 -53.38 -3.14 18.14
N GLU A 586 -53.74 -4.24 18.82
CA GLU A 586 -52.87 -5.41 19.04
C GLU A 586 -52.15 -5.89 17.77
N ARG A 587 -52.77 -5.75 16.60
CA ARG A 587 -52.17 -6.12 15.30
C ARG A 587 -50.97 -5.29 14.86
N GLU A 588 -50.96 -3.98 15.12
CA GLU A 588 -49.81 -3.12 14.77
C GLU A 588 -48.67 -3.31 15.78
N VAL A 589 -49.01 -3.53 17.05
CA VAL A 589 -48.06 -3.86 18.12
C VAL A 589 -47.46 -5.26 17.91
N GLU A 590 -48.24 -6.23 17.42
CA GLU A 590 -47.78 -7.59 17.13
C GLU A 590 -46.92 -7.64 15.86
N ALA A 591 -47.26 -6.88 14.80
CA ALA A 591 -46.39 -6.71 13.63
C ALA A 591 -45.08 -6.01 13.98
N VAL A 592 -45.12 -4.99 14.85
CA VAL A 592 -43.91 -4.32 15.36
C VAL A 592 -43.14 -5.23 16.32
N ARG A 593 -43.78 -6.05 17.18
CA ARG A 593 -43.10 -7.02 18.07
C ARG A 593 -42.53 -8.22 17.32
N HIS A 594 -43.17 -8.68 16.24
CA HIS A 594 -42.62 -9.71 15.36
C HIS A 594 -41.44 -9.16 14.55
N ALA A 595 -41.53 -7.91 14.06
CA ALA A 595 -40.40 -7.22 13.42
C ALA A 595 -39.30 -6.81 14.42
N ALA A 596 -39.67 -6.57 15.68
CA ALA A 596 -38.82 -6.11 16.78
C ALA A 596 -38.76 -7.14 17.92
N ALA A 597 -38.57 -8.43 17.59
CA ALA A 597 -38.14 -9.46 18.53
C ALA A 597 -36.66 -9.25 18.96
N LEU A 598 -36.32 -8.00 19.25
CA LEU A 598 -35.04 -7.35 19.51
C LEU A 598 -35.20 -6.65 20.86
N GLU A 599 -34.52 -7.12 21.91
CA GLU A 599 -34.43 -6.39 23.18
C GLU A 599 -33.70 -5.06 22.94
N THR A 600 -34.47 -4.02 22.60
CA THR A 600 -33.96 -2.68 22.31
C THR A 600 -33.89 -1.92 23.63
N ARG A 601 -32.68 -1.68 24.17
CA ARG A 601 -32.47 -0.64 25.17
C ARG A 601 -32.06 0.63 24.44
N SER A 602 -32.86 1.69 24.51
CA SER A 602 -32.52 2.99 23.95
C SER A 602 -31.95 3.91 25.04
N SER A 603 -30.88 4.64 24.75
CA SER A 603 -30.49 5.82 25.51
C SER A 603 -30.56 7.06 24.62
N ARG A 604 -30.91 8.20 25.23
CA ARG A 604 -31.15 9.48 24.55
C ARG A 604 -30.12 10.49 25.04
N GLU A 605 -29.54 11.24 24.11
CA GLU A 605 -28.96 12.55 24.41
C GLU A 605 -30.00 13.62 24.03
N ASP A 606 -30.38 14.43 25.00
CA ASP A 606 -31.36 15.49 24.82
C ASP A 606 -30.68 16.81 24.49
N VAL A 607 -30.90 17.33 23.28
CA VAL A 607 -30.60 18.72 22.96
C VAL A 607 -31.80 19.56 23.41
N GLN A 608 -31.73 20.15 24.61
CA GLN A 608 -32.76 21.06 25.08
C GLN A 608 -32.51 22.47 24.52
N LEU A 609 -33.25 22.85 23.48
CA LEU A 609 -33.45 24.27 23.14
C LEU A 609 -34.79 24.74 23.72
N ARG A 610 -34.76 25.68 24.67
CA ARG A 610 -35.95 26.41 25.12
C ARG A 610 -36.09 27.72 24.33
N TRP A 611 -37.24 27.92 23.71
CA TRP A 611 -37.60 29.20 23.07
C TRP A 611 -38.29 30.14 24.07
N PRO A 612 -38.16 31.48 23.93
CA PRO A 612 -38.92 32.44 24.74
C PRO A 612 -40.43 32.32 24.49
N PRO A 613 -41.28 32.56 25.49
CA PRO A 613 -42.70 32.18 25.51
C PRO A 613 -43.64 32.97 24.58
N ARG A 614 -43.11 33.81 23.67
CA ARG A 614 -43.92 34.74 22.86
C ARG A 614 -44.14 34.34 21.40
N LEU A 615 -43.52 33.27 20.92
CA LEU A 615 -43.81 32.68 19.61
C LEU A 615 -44.28 31.24 19.80
N GLY A 616 -45.57 31.02 19.61
CA GLY A 616 -46.19 29.69 19.63
C GLY A 616 -45.76 28.85 18.43
N GLY A 617 -44.54 28.33 18.49
CA GLY A 617 -44.01 27.34 17.55
C GLY A 617 -43.68 26.04 18.28
N ARG A 618 -44.02 24.90 17.70
CA ARG A 618 -43.63 23.59 18.21
C ARG A 618 -42.55 23.01 17.32
N ILE A 619 -41.29 23.12 17.74
CA ILE A 619 -40.19 22.45 17.07
C ILE A 619 -40.32 20.95 17.37
N ARG A 620 -40.41 20.13 16.32
CA ARG A 620 -40.31 18.68 16.41
C ARG A 620 -39.01 18.26 15.74
N LEU A 621 -38.22 17.43 16.41
CA LEU A 621 -37.12 16.73 15.76
C LEU A 621 -37.70 15.90 14.61
N LEU A 622 -37.20 16.09 13.39
CA LEU A 622 -37.62 15.31 12.21
C LEU A 622 -36.98 13.93 12.20
N VAL A 623 -35.85 13.79 12.88
CA VAL A 623 -35.06 12.56 12.97
C VAL A 623 -34.58 12.34 14.39
N GLU A 624 -34.49 11.09 14.78
CA GLU A 624 -33.94 10.67 16.06
C GLU A 624 -32.93 9.55 15.86
N GLN A 625 -31.87 9.58 16.65
CA GLN A 625 -30.88 8.53 16.71
C GLN A 625 -31.35 7.45 17.70
N VAL A 626 -31.57 6.25 17.21
CA VAL A 626 -31.97 5.08 18.01
C VAL A 626 -30.79 4.11 18.08
N GLU A 627 -30.40 3.72 19.28
CA GLU A 627 -29.43 2.64 19.49
C GLU A 627 -30.16 1.30 19.62
N VAL A 628 -29.89 0.37 18.72
CA VAL A 628 -30.45 -0.99 18.73
C VAL A 628 -29.42 -1.94 19.30
N HIS A 629 -29.71 -2.52 20.46
CA HIS A 629 -28.92 -3.59 21.06
C HIS A 629 -29.47 -4.96 20.61
N ARG A 630 -28.59 -5.88 20.23
CA ARG A 630 -28.92 -7.23 19.79
C ARG A 630 -28.10 -8.22 20.61
N ASN A 631 -28.79 -9.23 21.13
CA ASN A 631 -28.19 -10.36 21.84
C ASN A 631 -28.20 -11.65 20.99
N ARG A 632 -28.90 -11.65 19.85
CA ARG A 632 -29.07 -12.80 18.93
C ARG A 632 -29.18 -12.32 17.48
N PRO A 633 -28.85 -13.17 16.49
CA PRO A 633 -28.99 -12.79 15.09
C PRO A 633 -30.45 -12.50 14.73
N PRO A 634 -30.70 -11.56 13.80
CA PRO A 634 -32.05 -11.32 13.31
C PRO A 634 -32.56 -12.59 12.64
N ILE A 635 -33.77 -13.02 13.02
CA ILE A 635 -34.44 -14.14 12.39
C ILE A 635 -34.77 -13.69 10.97
N ARG A 636 -34.02 -14.20 9.98
CA ARG A 636 -34.42 -14.11 8.58
C ARG A 636 -35.46 -15.20 8.37
N GLU A 637 -36.74 -14.83 8.34
CA GLU A 637 -37.75 -15.70 7.73
C GLU A 637 -37.35 -15.85 6.26
N LEU A 638 -36.71 -16.99 5.94
CA LEU A 638 -36.59 -17.44 4.57
C LEU A 638 -38.01 -17.75 4.12
N SER A 639 -38.66 -16.76 3.49
CA SER A 639 -39.97 -16.93 2.86
C SER A 639 -39.90 -18.19 2.00
N GLY A 640 -40.76 -19.16 2.34
CA GLY A 640 -40.64 -20.54 1.90
C GLY A 640 -40.39 -20.70 0.40
N ASN A 641 -39.19 -21.15 0.06
CA ASN A 641 -38.95 -21.99 -1.11
C ASN A 641 -37.75 -22.87 -0.78
N SER A 642 -38.02 -23.98 -0.09
CA SER A 642 -37.11 -25.09 0.18
C SER A 642 -36.86 -25.91 -1.08
N GLY A 643 -36.43 -25.26 -2.16
CA GLY A 643 -35.62 -25.88 -3.20
C GLY A 643 -34.18 -25.53 -2.85
N GLY A 644 -33.38 -26.49 -2.41
CA GLY A 644 -31.95 -26.23 -2.22
C GLY A 644 -31.37 -25.58 -3.47
N LEU A 645 -30.48 -24.60 -3.32
CA LEU A 645 -29.76 -24.01 -4.45
C LEU A 645 -29.21 -25.16 -5.29
N GLN A 646 -29.61 -25.22 -6.56
CA GLN A 646 -29.10 -26.22 -7.48
C GLN A 646 -27.57 -26.09 -7.53
N VAL A 647 -26.86 -27.21 -7.43
CA VAL A 647 -25.40 -27.21 -7.51
C VAL A 647 -25.03 -26.53 -8.85
N PRO A 648 -24.26 -25.43 -8.82
CA PRO A 648 -23.95 -24.70 -10.04
C PRO A 648 -23.09 -25.58 -10.97
N THR A 649 -23.43 -25.59 -12.26
CA THR A 649 -22.61 -26.23 -13.29
C THR A 649 -21.41 -25.32 -13.59
N PRO A 650 -20.16 -25.78 -13.44
CA PRO A 650 -19.00 -24.93 -13.67
C PRO A 650 -18.81 -24.68 -15.17
N VAL A 651 -19.16 -23.47 -15.63
CA VAL A 651 -19.05 -23.07 -17.06
C VAL A 651 -17.60 -23.01 -17.53
N HIS A 652 -16.67 -22.64 -16.64
CA HIS A 652 -15.26 -22.39 -16.99
C HIS A 652 -14.29 -23.49 -16.55
N ALA A 653 -14.78 -24.66 -16.12
CA ALA A 653 -13.91 -25.74 -15.64
C ALA A 653 -12.89 -26.21 -16.70
N GLU A 654 -13.24 -26.12 -17.99
CA GLU A 654 -12.39 -26.54 -19.11
C GLU A 654 -11.65 -25.37 -19.79
N SER A 655 -11.92 -24.11 -19.40
CA SER A 655 -11.27 -22.94 -20.00
C SER A 655 -9.76 -22.93 -19.73
N ALA A 656 -8.96 -22.62 -20.77
CA ALA A 656 -7.50 -22.56 -20.67
C ALA A 656 -7.00 -21.42 -19.77
N SER A 657 -7.74 -20.31 -19.78
CA SER A 657 -7.55 -19.16 -18.90
C SER A 657 -8.88 -18.48 -18.64
N TRP A 658 -9.00 -17.85 -17.48
CA TRP A 658 -10.09 -16.91 -17.16
C TRP A 658 -9.69 -16.01 -15.98
N SER A 659 -10.37 -14.88 -15.85
CA SER A 659 -10.00 -13.80 -14.93
C SER A 659 -11.21 -13.26 -14.16
N VAL A 660 -11.00 -12.96 -12.88
CA VAL A 660 -12.04 -12.47 -11.96
C VAL A 660 -11.62 -11.16 -11.35
N HIS A 661 -12.50 -10.16 -11.39
CA HIS A 661 -12.35 -8.92 -10.65
C HIS A 661 -13.35 -8.85 -9.51
N LEU A 662 -12.86 -8.78 -8.28
CA LEU A 662 -13.66 -8.60 -7.07
C LEU A 662 -13.54 -7.17 -6.56
N ALA A 663 -14.66 -6.44 -6.50
CA ALA A 663 -14.74 -5.10 -5.94
C ALA A 663 -15.32 -5.14 -4.51
N GLY A 664 -14.67 -4.45 -3.58
CA GLY A 664 -15.07 -4.42 -2.17
C GLY A 664 -14.70 -5.70 -1.42
N LEU A 665 -13.53 -5.74 -0.77
CA LEU A 665 -13.09 -6.92 -0.01
C LEU A 665 -13.40 -6.76 1.48
N ARG A 666 -13.73 -7.87 2.15
CA ARG A 666 -13.71 -7.97 3.62
C ARG A 666 -12.51 -8.81 4.09
N GLY A 667 -11.97 -8.44 5.26
CA GLY A 667 -10.87 -9.14 5.91
C GLY A 667 -9.47 -8.79 5.37
N PRO A 668 -8.43 -9.51 5.85
CA PRO A 668 -7.05 -9.29 5.41
C PRO A 668 -6.90 -9.62 3.93
N SER A 669 -5.91 -9.00 3.27
CA SER A 669 -5.56 -9.31 1.89
C SER A 669 -5.34 -10.83 1.71
N VAL A 670 -5.82 -11.46 0.64
CA VAL A 670 -6.52 -10.93 -0.54
C VAL A 670 -8.05 -10.78 -0.39
N GLY A 671 -8.61 -10.99 0.81
CA GLY A 671 -10.04 -11.03 1.09
C GLY A 671 -10.62 -12.45 1.04
N LEU A 672 -11.71 -12.70 1.78
CA LEU A 672 -12.27 -14.05 1.95
C LEU A 672 -12.74 -14.69 0.63
N ALA A 673 -13.56 -13.97 -0.15
CA ALA A 673 -14.06 -14.48 -1.42
C ALA A 673 -12.92 -14.78 -2.41
N ALA A 674 -11.92 -13.91 -2.46
CA ALA A 674 -10.74 -14.12 -3.29
C ALA A 674 -9.96 -15.36 -2.84
N ARG A 675 -9.74 -15.53 -1.54
CA ARG A 675 -9.07 -16.71 -0.97
C ARG A 675 -9.82 -18.00 -1.30
N ALA A 676 -11.14 -18.01 -1.21
CA ALA A 676 -11.96 -19.17 -1.58
C ALA A 676 -11.80 -19.53 -3.07
N LEU A 677 -11.88 -18.53 -3.96
CA LEU A 677 -11.67 -18.73 -5.40
C LEU A 677 -10.26 -19.23 -5.72
N MET A 678 -9.24 -18.70 -5.04
CA MET A 678 -7.85 -19.15 -5.21
C MET A 678 -7.66 -20.60 -4.79
N LEU A 679 -8.24 -21.01 -3.66
CA LEU A 679 -8.20 -22.41 -3.20
C LEU A 679 -8.93 -23.34 -4.16
N ALA A 680 -10.10 -22.93 -4.67
CA ALA A 680 -10.85 -23.68 -5.66
C ALA A 680 -10.06 -23.84 -6.98
N GLY A 681 -9.46 -22.77 -7.49
CA GLY A 681 -8.62 -22.83 -8.69
C GLY A 681 -7.42 -23.74 -8.51
N SER A 682 -6.76 -23.69 -7.34
CA SER A 682 -5.67 -24.61 -7.00
C SER A 682 -6.12 -26.06 -6.99
N ALA A 683 -7.30 -26.36 -6.42
CA ALA A 683 -7.87 -27.72 -6.41
C ALA A 683 -8.24 -28.21 -7.82
N MET A 684 -8.55 -27.29 -8.73
CA MET A 684 -8.82 -27.54 -10.15
C MET A 684 -7.56 -27.55 -11.04
N ASN A 685 -6.37 -27.58 -10.43
CA ASN A 685 -5.06 -27.58 -11.11
C ASN A 685 -4.80 -26.35 -12.01
N TYR A 686 -5.36 -25.20 -11.66
CA TYR A 686 -4.95 -23.93 -12.28
C TYR A 686 -3.67 -23.39 -11.63
N HIS A 687 -2.83 -22.77 -12.45
CA HIS A 687 -1.88 -21.77 -11.98
C HIS A 687 -2.66 -20.51 -11.61
N VAL A 688 -2.75 -20.26 -10.31
CA VAL A 688 -3.49 -19.14 -9.74
C VAL A 688 -2.56 -17.99 -9.45
N GLN A 689 -2.96 -16.80 -9.88
CA GLN A 689 -2.31 -15.55 -9.56
C GLN A 689 -3.35 -14.55 -9.10
N ALA A 690 -3.04 -13.80 -8.06
CA ALA A 690 -3.93 -12.76 -7.57
C ALA A 690 -3.15 -11.49 -7.27
N ARG A 691 -3.78 -10.36 -7.50
CA ARG A 691 -3.31 -9.04 -7.08
C ARG A 691 -4.39 -8.38 -6.25
N SER A 692 -4.02 -7.85 -5.10
CA SER A 692 -4.97 -7.19 -4.20
C SER A 692 -4.61 -5.73 -3.96
N VAL A 693 -5.60 -4.86 -3.87
CA VAL A 693 -5.42 -3.50 -3.38
C VAL A 693 -6.18 -3.38 -2.07
N PRO A 694 -5.48 -3.57 -0.95
CA PRO A 694 -6.10 -3.60 0.37
C PRO A 694 -6.38 -2.19 0.92
N THR A 695 -6.49 -1.18 0.04
CA THR A 695 -6.79 0.21 0.41
C THR A 695 -8.18 0.27 1.04
N PRO A 696 -8.35 0.79 2.26
CA PRO A 696 -9.66 0.97 2.86
C PRO A 696 -10.52 1.90 2.00
N ILE A 697 -11.74 1.47 1.67
CA ILE A 697 -12.73 2.26 0.89
C ILE A 697 -14.04 2.47 1.65
N GLY A 698 -14.16 1.88 2.85
CA GLY A 698 -15.36 1.93 3.68
C GLY A 698 -15.12 1.15 4.97
N ALA A 699 -16.10 1.21 5.90
CA ALA A 699 -16.03 0.44 7.14
C ALA A 699 -15.86 -1.07 6.85
N GLY A 700 -14.68 -1.61 7.23
CA GLY A 700 -14.22 -2.98 6.98
C GLY A 700 -14.22 -3.42 5.53
N ARG A 701 -14.15 -2.45 4.61
CA ARG A 701 -14.10 -2.69 3.17
C ARG A 701 -12.78 -2.21 2.60
N ARG A 702 -12.14 -3.07 1.82
CA ARG A 702 -10.93 -2.76 1.06
C ARG A 702 -11.24 -2.75 -0.44
N ALA A 703 -10.37 -2.13 -1.24
CA ALA A 703 -10.71 -1.71 -2.60
C ALA A 703 -11.12 -2.87 -3.51
N TRP A 704 -10.20 -3.79 -3.82
CA TRP A 704 -10.46 -4.86 -4.79
C TRP A 704 -9.38 -5.94 -4.81
N SER A 705 -9.71 -7.10 -5.37
CA SER A 705 -8.77 -8.16 -5.74
C SER A 705 -9.02 -8.61 -7.18
N GLN A 706 -7.96 -8.79 -7.95
CA GLN A 706 -7.98 -9.43 -9.27
C GLN A 706 -7.38 -10.82 -9.13
N ILE A 707 -7.96 -11.80 -9.81
CA ILE A 707 -7.47 -13.18 -9.85
C ILE A 707 -7.42 -13.62 -11.30
N SER A 708 -6.30 -14.20 -11.71
CA SER A 708 -6.14 -14.84 -13.01
C SER A 708 -5.89 -16.32 -12.80
N PHE A 709 -6.62 -17.14 -13.55
CA PHE A 709 -6.48 -18.57 -13.61
C PHE A 709 -5.93 -18.95 -14.98
N SER A 710 -4.89 -19.77 -15.02
CA SER A 710 -4.30 -20.25 -16.26
C SER A 710 -3.84 -21.70 -16.13
N ARG A 711 -3.79 -22.44 -17.25
CA ARG A 711 -3.19 -23.79 -17.32
C ARG A 711 -1.93 -23.76 -18.18
N PRO A 712 -0.84 -23.15 -17.70
CA PRO A 712 0.41 -23.10 -18.46
C PRO A 712 0.97 -24.51 -18.60
N ARG A 713 1.56 -24.82 -19.76
CA ARG A 713 2.25 -26.09 -20.02
C ARG A 713 3.65 -26.13 -19.42
N SER A 714 4.18 -24.97 -19.01
CA SER A 714 5.50 -24.83 -18.39
C SER A 714 5.60 -23.58 -17.51
N ASP A 715 6.55 -23.55 -16.58
CA ASP A 715 6.86 -22.37 -15.74
C ASP A 715 7.18 -21.12 -16.59
N ALA A 716 7.83 -21.31 -17.74
CA ALA A 716 8.15 -20.23 -18.67
C ALA A 716 6.92 -19.63 -19.37
N GLU A 717 5.83 -20.38 -19.46
CA GLU A 717 4.53 -19.89 -19.94
C GLU A 717 3.76 -19.22 -18.80
N ALA A 718 3.81 -19.79 -17.59
CA ALA A 718 3.23 -19.20 -16.38
C ALA A 718 3.80 -17.80 -16.09
N SER A 719 5.12 -17.62 -16.29
CA SER A 719 5.79 -16.33 -16.09
C SER A 719 5.38 -15.25 -17.10
N ARG A 720 4.67 -15.60 -18.19
CA ARG A 720 4.20 -14.63 -19.20
C ARG A 720 2.85 -14.03 -18.85
N ILE A 721 2.05 -14.71 -18.03
CA ILE A 721 0.70 -14.25 -17.68
C ILE A 721 0.80 -13.33 -16.48
N SER A 722 0.26 -12.12 -16.60
CA SER A 722 0.25 -11.13 -15.53
C SER A 722 -0.99 -11.33 -14.64
N PRO A 723 -0.89 -11.14 -13.30
CA PRO A 723 -2.06 -11.08 -12.44
C PRO A 723 -2.92 -9.82 -12.65
N VAL A 724 -2.48 -8.89 -13.50
CA VAL A 724 -3.20 -7.65 -13.82
C VAL A 724 -4.10 -7.88 -15.03
N ILE A 725 -5.40 -7.79 -14.80
CA ILE A 725 -6.42 -7.97 -15.84
C ILE A 725 -6.47 -6.67 -16.68
N PRO A 726 -6.34 -6.74 -18.01
CA PRO A 726 -6.56 -5.57 -18.87
C PRO A 726 -7.99 -5.02 -18.71
N TRP A 727 -8.18 -3.73 -19.00
CA TRP A 727 -9.51 -3.10 -18.93
C TRP A 727 -10.48 -3.75 -19.91
N GLY A 728 -11.67 -4.11 -19.42
CA GLY A 728 -12.71 -4.79 -20.21
C GLY A 728 -12.58 -6.32 -20.28
N GLU A 729 -11.44 -6.90 -19.85
CA GLU A 729 -11.11 -8.31 -20.08
C GLU A 729 -11.40 -9.24 -18.87
N ALA A 730 -12.21 -8.79 -17.90
CA ALA A 730 -12.59 -9.65 -16.78
C ALA A 730 -13.77 -10.55 -17.18
N ASP A 731 -13.59 -11.87 -17.12
CA ASP A 731 -14.66 -12.84 -17.40
C ASP A 731 -15.77 -12.82 -16.33
N LEU A 732 -15.41 -12.45 -15.10
CA LEU A 732 -16.33 -12.35 -13.98
C LEU A 732 -16.06 -11.10 -13.13
N LEU A 733 -17.09 -10.28 -12.95
CA LEU A 733 -17.10 -9.15 -12.02
C LEU A 733 -17.94 -9.52 -10.79
N LEU A 734 -17.34 -9.48 -9.61
CA LEU A 734 -18.04 -9.68 -8.34
C LEU A 734 -17.96 -8.40 -7.48
N GLY A 735 -19.07 -7.72 -7.30
CA GLY A 735 -19.20 -6.66 -6.29
C GLY A 735 -19.75 -7.24 -5.00
N LEU A 736 -19.01 -7.13 -3.89
CA LEU A 736 -19.58 -7.44 -2.58
C LEU A 736 -20.33 -6.20 -2.06
N ASP A 737 -21.63 -6.16 -2.33
CA ASP A 737 -22.52 -5.18 -1.72
C ASP A 737 -22.75 -5.47 -0.22
N ARG A 738 -23.14 -4.44 0.53
CA ARG A 738 -23.26 -4.44 2.00
C ARG A 738 -24.43 -5.32 2.43
N VAL A 739 -24.24 -6.02 3.54
CA VAL A 739 -25.27 -6.03 4.58
C VAL A 739 -25.02 -4.83 5.47
#